data_AF-Q0PMZ8-F1
#
_entry.id   AF-Q0PMZ8-F1
#
_cell.length_a   1.000
_cell.length_b   1.000
_cell.length_c   1.000
_cell.angle_alpha   90.00
_cell.angle_beta   90.00
_cell.angle_gamma   90.00
#
_symmetry.space_group_name_H-M   'P 1'
#
loop_
_entity.id
_entity.type
_entity.pdbx_description
1 polymer ?
#
loop_
_entity_poly.entity_id
_entity_poly.type
_entity_poly.pdbx_seq_one_letter_code
_entity_poly.pdbx_strand_id
1 'polypeptide(L)'
;MAIDQRDTRAAADSPVSASEMLDSPTQHYSAMLSRGDSHDIPDQDFIPRTPAREIFRQPSDAFPQTISDRGGYSYSARPTELHAESPRVTFSFSGGDGSGSGSGVGMVAAAPVALARPSMMERNIEAVREPTGAGFVAKTQHYKARYRRWPGVVLLLAIVIGGAVGITFAALHTKTASTARQEAYAKRKASASSITGGASGSGSDLVSDDGAVGNPKSYPDMGCELPDYQSKDGHIYAVASNGTEVAVDMKGINWFGMETGTAIPLGLWDNSENGTTAYQIASFLEKNKFNAVRLPLCINWILTNKTPESTLINTAENRAISIKNYRSLLKSLIKALAYRQIGVLISLHTLTSTDNGGLWYSDNITQSDYLDAVDTLTGDLCSNTYWNVIGLDLKNEPYEGTWGDGEDTDWREGAQTIGNRMLKGCSNWMGFVEGIYASHTLTIDDTDYSFYDWYGSGLQKANEYPVEFTTDNKVVYAPHYYTPAVYPQSYLYGGGTSGDNGELTDYVELSNSSLKTRISSTMDEMFGFIADNQSAAMLLGEFGGLYSSDLHPELTTQRCTDFSIDIMLENGWAGGFVWSLNPESAYQYNPADTYGTFTEGVLEDDWLTANSGFLEGLVAMNDLENLRMMPCFETEESDSGSSGSD
;
A
#
# COMPACT_ATOMS: atom_id res chain seq x y z
N MET A 1 28.09 5.80 -72.00
CA MET A 1 27.41 7.05 -71.60
C MET A 1 26.39 6.64 -70.55
N ALA A 2 26.84 6.60 -69.31
CA ALA A 2 26.03 6.35 -68.13
C ALA A 2 26.07 7.66 -67.34
N ILE A 3 24.93 8.18 -66.93
CA ILE A 3 24.83 9.39 -66.12
C ILE A 3 24.36 8.97 -64.74
N ASP A 4 25.30 9.14 -63.82
CA ASP A 4 25.25 9.04 -62.37
C ASP A 4 24.31 10.13 -61.82
N GLN A 5 23.21 9.74 -61.16
CA GLN A 5 22.45 10.62 -60.27
C GLN A 5 22.62 10.09 -58.85
N ARG A 6 23.53 10.75 -58.13
CA ARG A 6 23.69 10.61 -56.68
C ARG A 6 22.57 11.39 -56.02
N ASP A 7 21.64 10.68 -55.40
CA ASP A 7 20.77 11.26 -54.37
C ASP A 7 21.56 11.37 -53.08
N THR A 8 21.91 12.60 -52.73
CA THR A 8 22.39 12.98 -51.41
C THR A 8 21.20 12.95 -50.45
N ARG A 9 20.97 11.82 -49.78
CA ARG A 9 20.21 11.80 -48.52
C ARG A 9 21.06 12.51 -47.48
N ALA A 10 20.69 13.74 -47.16
CA ALA A 10 21.09 14.36 -45.91
C ALA A 10 20.42 13.54 -44.80
N ALA A 11 21.22 12.76 -44.07
CA ALA A 11 20.83 12.28 -42.76
C ALA A 11 20.58 13.54 -41.93
N ALA A 12 19.35 13.70 -41.43
CA ALA A 12 19.12 14.58 -40.31
C ALA A 12 19.84 13.95 -39.13
N ASP A 13 21.01 14.50 -38.78
CA ASP A 13 21.71 14.18 -37.56
C ASP A 13 20.75 14.45 -36.40
N SER A 14 20.31 13.39 -35.72
CA SER A 14 19.67 13.48 -34.41
C SER A 14 20.74 13.98 -33.44
N PRO A 15 20.57 15.13 -32.76
CA PRO A 15 21.63 15.70 -31.94
C PRO A 15 21.80 15.00 -30.59
N VAL A 16 21.09 13.90 -30.31
CA VAL A 16 21.21 13.16 -29.06
C VAL A 16 21.50 11.70 -29.37
N SER A 17 22.67 11.21 -28.92
CA SER A 17 23.00 9.80 -28.99
C SER A 17 22.04 9.02 -28.10
N ALA A 18 21.60 7.84 -28.53
CA ALA A 18 20.71 6.97 -27.75
C ALA A 18 21.27 6.58 -26.36
N SER A 19 22.54 6.89 -26.07
CA SER A 19 23.17 6.68 -24.77
C SER A 19 23.17 7.91 -23.85
N GLU A 20 22.63 9.06 -24.29
CA GLU A 20 22.63 10.32 -23.53
C GLU A 20 21.21 10.91 -23.33
N MET A 21 20.16 10.23 -23.80
CA MET A 21 18.76 10.60 -23.52
C MET A 21 18.39 10.12 -22.12
N LEU A 22 17.89 11.04 -21.31
CA LEU A 22 17.49 10.76 -19.94
C LEU A 22 16.14 10.05 -19.94
N ASP A 23 16.18 8.91 -19.28
CA ASP A 23 15.24 7.82 -19.44
C ASP A 23 13.95 7.99 -18.62
N SER A 24 12.93 7.18 -18.93
CA SER A 24 11.66 7.04 -18.19
C SER A 24 11.87 7.07 -16.65
N PRO A 25 10.89 7.55 -15.84
CA PRO A 25 10.98 7.57 -14.37
C PRO A 25 11.41 6.25 -13.74
N THR A 26 11.19 5.15 -14.46
CA THR A 26 11.54 3.76 -14.13
C THR A 26 13.04 3.46 -14.18
N GLN A 27 13.85 4.19 -14.97
CA GLN A 27 15.25 3.81 -15.25
C GLN A 27 16.28 4.37 -14.25
N HIS A 28 15.98 5.48 -13.57
CA HIS A 28 16.92 6.11 -12.63
C HIS A 28 16.97 5.48 -11.23
N TYR A 29 16.23 4.40 -11.00
CA TYR A 29 16.10 3.79 -9.67
C TYR A 29 17.41 3.20 -9.12
N SER A 30 18.25 2.60 -9.97
CA SER A 30 19.51 1.96 -9.54
C SER A 30 20.51 2.94 -8.92
N ALA A 31 20.46 4.23 -9.28
CA ALA A 31 21.34 5.26 -8.74
C ALA A 31 20.90 5.76 -7.34
N MET A 32 19.62 5.60 -6.97
CA MET A 32 19.05 6.17 -5.75
C MET A 32 19.32 5.36 -4.48
N LEU A 33 19.64 4.07 -4.60
CA LEU A 33 20.11 3.24 -3.47
C LEU A 33 21.55 3.58 -3.03
N SER A 34 22.22 4.53 -3.70
CA SER A 34 23.56 5.01 -3.35
C SER A 34 23.56 6.25 -2.45
N ARG A 35 22.39 6.74 -1.99
CA ARG A 35 22.36 7.80 -0.97
C ARG A 35 22.78 7.23 0.39
N GLY A 36 24.04 7.49 0.71
CA GLY A 36 24.65 7.14 1.98
C GLY A 36 24.01 7.90 3.13
N ASP A 37 23.53 7.12 4.10
CA ASP A 37 23.61 7.40 5.54
C ASP A 37 23.36 6.08 6.30
N SER A 38 24.26 5.12 6.11
CA SER A 38 24.43 3.98 7.03
C SER A 38 25.83 3.40 6.93
N HIS A 39 26.84 4.23 7.19
CA HIS A 39 28.17 3.74 7.54
C HIS A 39 28.67 4.50 8.75
N ASP A 40 28.54 3.86 9.93
CA ASP A 40 29.57 3.87 10.99
C ASP A 40 29.09 3.03 12.20
N ILE A 41 29.23 1.71 12.13
CA ILE A 41 29.41 0.88 13.33
C ILE A 41 30.54 -0.12 13.05
N PRO A 42 31.68 -0.06 13.78
CA PRO A 42 32.73 -1.06 13.62
C PRO A 42 32.28 -2.40 14.20
N ASP A 43 32.61 -3.48 13.49
CA ASP A 43 32.48 -4.86 13.96
C ASP A 43 33.16 -5.05 15.32
N GLN A 44 32.37 -5.24 16.39
CA GLN A 44 32.85 -5.85 17.63
C GLN A 44 31.78 -6.74 18.29
N ASP A 45 32.18 -8.01 18.42
CA ASP A 45 31.86 -9.00 19.44
C ASP A 45 30.46 -8.99 20.11
N PHE A 46 29.72 -10.03 19.76
CA PHE A 46 28.43 -10.44 20.28
C PHE A 46 28.45 -10.70 21.81
N ILE A 47 27.71 -9.90 22.59
CA ILE A 47 27.30 -10.24 23.96
C ILE A 47 25.79 -10.02 24.09
N PRO A 48 25.00 -11.02 24.53
CA PRO A 48 23.54 -10.92 24.57
C PRO A 48 23.09 -9.98 25.69
N ARG A 49 22.20 -9.02 25.37
CA ARG A 49 21.53 -8.16 26.36
C ARG A 49 20.00 -8.35 26.35
N THR A 50 19.47 -8.34 27.57
CA THR A 50 18.11 -8.57 28.06
C THR A 50 17.09 -7.55 27.53
N PRO A 51 15.79 -7.91 27.35
CA PRO A 51 14.78 -7.03 26.76
C PRO A 51 14.54 -5.72 27.52
N ALA A 52 14.29 -4.65 26.75
CA ALA A 52 14.06 -3.29 27.23
C ALA A 52 12.70 -3.11 27.93
N ARG A 53 12.68 -2.18 28.89
CA ARG A 53 11.58 -1.85 29.80
C ARG A 53 10.75 -0.71 29.21
N GLU A 54 9.42 -0.81 29.32
CA GLU A 54 8.43 0.17 28.85
C GLU A 54 8.70 1.60 29.33
N ILE A 55 8.63 2.57 28.40
CA ILE A 55 8.58 4.00 28.69
C ILE A 55 7.19 4.52 28.25
N PHE A 56 6.42 4.98 29.23
CA PHE A 56 5.13 5.65 29.03
C PHE A 56 5.33 7.05 28.43
N ARG A 57 4.65 7.36 27.32
CA ARG A 57 4.47 8.74 26.82
C ARG A 57 3.29 9.39 27.56
N GLN A 58 3.52 10.56 28.18
CA GLN A 58 2.44 11.48 28.56
C GLN A 58 2.14 12.43 27.38
N PRO A 59 0.87 12.86 27.20
CA PRO A 59 0.51 13.82 26.15
C PRO A 59 0.94 15.24 26.54
N SER A 60 1.55 15.96 25.61
CA SER A 60 1.89 17.37 25.76
C SER A 60 0.68 18.25 25.48
N ASP A 61 0.27 19.04 26.46
CA ASP A 61 -0.71 20.11 26.32
C ASP A 61 -0.15 21.24 25.43
N ALA A 62 -0.91 21.59 24.39
CA ALA A 62 -0.64 22.73 23.54
C ALA A 62 -1.01 24.04 24.27
N PHE A 63 -0.02 24.90 24.51
CA PHE A 63 -0.22 26.30 24.88
C PHE A 63 -0.02 27.19 23.64
N PRO A 64 -0.96 28.10 23.32
CA PRO A 64 -0.74 29.09 22.27
C PRO A 64 0.07 30.27 22.80
N GLN A 65 1.20 30.57 22.14
CA GLN A 65 1.96 31.81 22.34
C GLN A 65 1.38 32.92 21.45
N THR A 66 0.83 33.95 22.08
CA THR A 66 0.48 35.24 21.46
C THR A 66 1.62 36.25 21.62
N ILE A 67 1.68 37.22 20.68
CA ILE A 67 2.25 38.60 20.69
C ILE A 67 3.06 38.79 19.39
N SER A 68 2.86 39.77 18.51
CA SER A 68 2.23 41.09 18.61
C SER A 68 1.61 41.52 17.28
N ASP A 69 0.50 42.26 17.32
CA ASP A 69 0.23 43.28 16.31
C ASP A 69 -0.32 44.57 16.94
N ARG A 70 0.17 45.69 16.41
CA ARG A 70 -0.15 47.06 16.84
C ARG A 70 -1.20 47.65 15.88
N GLY A 71 -2.26 48.23 16.46
CA GLY A 71 -3.23 49.09 15.79
C GLY A 71 -4.48 48.32 15.38
N GLY A 72 -5.70 48.75 15.64
CA GLY A 72 -6.22 50.03 16.10
C GLY A 72 -7.65 50.13 15.57
N TYR A 73 -8.49 50.81 16.34
CA TYR A 73 -9.89 51.20 16.05
C TYR A 73 -11.04 50.33 16.57
N SER A 74 -12.00 51.10 17.05
CA SER A 74 -13.06 50.84 18.01
C SER A 74 -14.37 50.40 17.36
N TYR A 75 -15.22 49.71 18.11
CA TYR A 75 -16.62 50.09 18.28
C TYR A 75 -17.18 49.56 19.61
N SER A 76 -17.93 50.40 20.32
CA SER A 76 -18.58 50.10 21.59
C SER A 76 -20.06 49.72 21.39
N ALA A 77 -20.59 48.75 22.15
CA ALA A 77 -21.97 48.78 22.68
C ALA A 77 -22.22 47.64 23.70
N ARG A 78 -22.18 48.01 24.99
CA ARG A 78 -23.05 47.73 26.17
C ARG A 78 -23.99 46.48 26.29
N PRO A 79 -24.41 46.16 27.55
CA PRO A 79 -24.51 44.80 28.12
C PRO A 79 -25.93 44.42 28.63
N THR A 80 -26.07 43.17 29.13
CA THR A 80 -27.02 42.72 30.20
C THR A 80 -26.80 41.22 30.45
N GLU A 81 -26.31 40.77 31.62
CA GLU A 81 -26.98 40.45 32.90
C GLU A 81 -27.67 39.06 33.02
N LEU A 82 -27.32 38.37 34.13
CA LEU A 82 -28.04 37.37 34.97
C LEU A 82 -27.18 36.12 35.27
N HIS A 83 -26.58 36.00 36.47
CA HIS A 83 -27.09 35.30 37.69
C HIS A 83 -27.39 33.80 37.45
N ALA A 84 -26.95 32.80 38.22
CA ALA A 84 -26.68 32.68 39.66
C ALA A 84 -25.79 31.43 39.91
N GLU A 85 -24.77 31.55 40.77
CA GLU A 85 -24.66 30.95 42.12
C GLU A 85 -24.18 29.48 42.21
N SER A 86 -23.05 29.33 42.90
CA SER A 86 -22.47 28.10 43.45
C SER A 86 -23.24 27.59 44.67
N PRO A 87 -22.82 26.46 45.27
CA PRO A 87 -21.94 26.65 46.42
C PRO A 87 -20.76 25.67 46.48
N ARG A 88 -19.59 26.26 46.81
CA ARG A 88 -18.48 25.57 47.47
C ARG A 88 -18.87 25.27 48.93
N VAL A 89 -18.38 24.14 49.46
CA VAL A 89 -17.89 24.11 50.85
C VAL A 89 -16.54 23.39 50.89
N THR A 90 -15.53 24.18 51.28
CA THR A 90 -14.13 23.89 51.63
C THR A 90 -14.00 23.48 53.10
N PHE A 91 -12.93 22.75 53.46
CA PHE A 91 -12.03 22.96 54.63
C PHE A 91 -10.81 22.03 54.44
N SER A 92 -9.65 22.46 53.90
CA SER A 92 -8.47 23.11 54.54
C SER A 92 -7.73 22.27 55.61
N PHE A 93 -6.41 22.04 55.42
CA PHE A 93 -5.33 22.73 56.15
C PHE A 93 -3.91 22.44 55.61
N SER A 94 -3.03 23.43 55.83
CA SER A 94 -1.57 23.58 55.65
C SER A 94 -0.72 22.30 55.83
N GLY A 95 0.46 22.12 55.24
CA GLY A 95 1.57 23.04 54.93
C GLY A 95 2.87 22.41 55.49
N GLY A 96 4.02 22.59 54.83
CA GLY A 96 5.31 22.18 55.40
C GLY A 96 6.40 21.87 54.36
N ASP A 97 7.26 22.85 54.13
CA ASP A 97 8.57 22.73 53.47
C ASP A 97 9.52 21.78 54.22
N GLY A 98 10.48 21.18 53.51
CA GLY A 98 11.58 20.44 54.15
C GLY A 98 12.54 19.72 53.20
N SER A 99 13.63 20.39 52.89
CA SER A 99 14.84 19.96 52.17
C SER A 99 15.62 18.77 52.77
N GLY A 100 16.33 18.01 51.91
CA GLY A 100 17.78 17.81 52.06
C GLY A 100 18.34 16.44 52.47
N SER A 101 19.24 15.92 51.61
CA SER A 101 20.24 14.84 51.78
C SER A 101 19.72 13.40 51.87
N GLY A 102 20.31 12.38 51.26
CA GLY A 102 21.62 12.22 50.65
C GLY A 102 22.25 10.93 51.16
N SER A 103 22.78 10.11 50.25
CA SER A 103 23.64 8.93 50.45
C SER A 103 22.94 7.57 50.50
N GLY A 104 23.41 6.69 49.63
CA GLY A 104 22.90 5.33 49.48
C GLY A 104 23.86 4.23 49.96
N VAL A 105 23.62 3.08 49.33
CA VAL A 105 24.39 1.83 49.28
C VAL A 105 24.13 0.83 50.42
N GLY A 106 23.72 -0.38 50.01
CA GLY A 106 24.13 -1.62 50.67
C GLY A 106 23.01 -2.60 51.00
N MET A 107 22.82 -3.59 50.13
CA MET A 107 22.07 -4.82 50.42
C MET A 107 22.76 -5.65 51.51
N VAL A 108 22.01 -6.16 52.49
CA VAL A 108 22.32 -7.43 53.17
C VAL A 108 21.00 -8.12 53.57
N ALA A 109 20.90 -9.40 53.23
CA ALA A 109 19.84 -10.31 53.65
C ALA A 109 19.87 -10.57 55.16
N ALA A 110 18.70 -10.72 55.80
CA ALA A 110 18.59 -11.25 57.15
C ALA A 110 17.57 -12.39 57.20
N ALA A 111 18.09 -13.58 57.48
CA ALA A 111 17.34 -14.75 57.93
C ALA A 111 16.84 -14.53 59.39
N PRO A 112 15.83 -15.29 59.86
CA PRO A 112 15.13 -15.04 61.11
C PRO A 112 15.91 -15.60 62.30
N VAL A 113 15.93 -14.88 63.43
CA VAL A 113 16.48 -15.40 64.69
C VAL A 113 15.48 -15.23 65.83
N ALA A 114 15.49 -16.24 66.70
CA ALA A 114 14.39 -16.76 67.49
C ALA A 114 14.53 -16.50 69.00
N LEU A 115 13.62 -17.17 69.75
CA LEU A 115 13.60 -17.48 71.20
C LEU A 115 12.79 -16.46 72.02
N ALA A 116 12.01 -16.82 73.05
CA ALA A 116 11.75 -18.09 73.72
C ALA A 116 10.32 -18.04 74.30
N ARG A 117 9.72 -19.22 74.52
CA ARG A 117 8.47 -19.36 75.28
C ARG A 117 8.70 -18.98 76.75
N PRO A 118 7.86 -18.13 77.36
CA PRO A 118 7.53 -18.23 78.77
C PRO A 118 6.10 -18.77 78.87
N SER A 119 5.94 -19.91 79.54
CA SER A 119 5.46 -19.93 80.92
C SER A 119 3.94 -19.77 81.00
N MET A 120 3.28 -20.93 81.12
CA MET A 120 1.90 -21.00 81.60
C MET A 120 1.90 -20.63 83.08
N MET A 121 1.57 -19.38 83.43
CA MET A 121 1.17 -19.05 84.80
C MET A 121 -0.24 -19.58 85.06
N GLU A 122 -0.26 -20.84 85.49
CA GLU A 122 -0.77 -21.28 86.79
C GLU A 122 -1.90 -20.41 87.40
N ARG A 123 -3.13 -20.87 87.24
CA ARG A 123 -4.18 -20.62 88.25
C ARG A 123 -4.44 -21.91 89.00
N ASN A 124 -4.01 -21.91 90.26
CA ASN A 124 -4.36 -22.88 91.28
C ASN A 124 -5.88 -23.08 91.33
N ILE A 125 -6.35 -24.30 91.06
CA ILE A 125 -7.59 -24.80 91.65
C ILE A 125 -7.21 -26.10 92.35
N GLU A 126 -7.07 -25.96 93.66
CA GLU A 126 -6.77 -26.99 94.64
C GLU A 126 -7.96 -27.96 94.72
N ALA A 127 -7.68 -29.26 94.54
CA ALA A 127 -8.64 -30.33 94.76
C ALA A 127 -8.84 -30.51 96.26
N VAL A 128 -9.95 -30.02 96.80
CA VAL A 128 -10.38 -30.33 98.17
C VAL A 128 -11.46 -31.41 98.14
N ARG A 129 -11.16 -32.45 98.92
CA ARG A 129 -11.87 -33.72 99.12
C ARG A 129 -13.30 -33.53 99.62
N GLU A 130 -14.15 -34.52 99.31
CA GLU A 130 -15.42 -34.75 99.97
C GLU A 130 -15.28 -34.80 101.51
N PRO A 131 -16.33 -34.38 102.21
CA PRO A 131 -16.86 -35.21 103.27
C PRO A 131 -18.36 -35.47 103.07
N THR A 132 -18.67 -36.76 102.99
CA THR A 132 -19.82 -37.43 103.61
C THR A 132 -20.79 -36.55 104.41
N GLY A 133 -22.08 -36.61 104.08
CA GLY A 133 -23.12 -36.15 105.02
C GLY A 133 -24.45 -35.81 104.37
N ALA A 134 -25.38 -36.76 104.43
CA ALA A 134 -26.83 -36.58 104.55
C ALA A 134 -27.50 -35.34 103.91
N GLY A 135 -28.25 -35.61 102.84
CA GLY A 135 -29.60 -35.05 102.67
C GLY A 135 -29.72 -33.57 102.35
N PHE A 136 -29.57 -33.21 101.08
CA PHE A 136 -30.32 -32.07 100.52
C PHE A 136 -30.83 -32.45 99.13
N VAL A 137 -32.16 -32.60 99.02
CA VAL A 137 -32.85 -32.81 97.75
C VAL A 137 -32.80 -31.48 96.97
N ALA A 138 -31.96 -31.42 95.95
CA ALA A 138 -31.96 -30.35 94.96
C ALA A 138 -32.44 -30.91 93.61
N LYS A 139 -33.53 -30.33 93.08
CA LYS A 139 -34.18 -30.73 91.83
C LYS A 139 -33.18 -30.89 90.67
N THR A 140 -33.10 -32.08 90.09
CA THR A 140 -32.36 -32.35 88.85
C THR A 140 -33.15 -31.82 87.65
N GLN A 141 -32.74 -30.67 87.10
CA GLN A 141 -33.12 -30.26 85.75
C GLN A 141 -32.21 -30.97 84.74
N HIS A 142 -32.79 -31.80 83.88
CA HIS A 142 -32.11 -32.39 82.73
C HIS A 142 -31.87 -31.33 81.64
N TYR A 143 -30.63 -30.86 81.50
CA TYR A 143 -30.22 -29.99 80.39
C TYR A 143 -29.89 -30.83 79.15
N LYS A 144 -30.76 -30.82 78.14
CA LYS A 144 -30.47 -31.38 76.81
C LYS A 144 -29.65 -30.36 76.01
N ALA A 145 -28.32 -30.52 75.96
CA ALA A 145 -27.46 -29.74 75.09
C ALA A 145 -27.72 -30.09 73.61
N ARG A 146 -28.69 -29.41 72.98
CA ARG A 146 -28.92 -29.47 71.53
C ARG A 146 -27.82 -28.66 70.85
N TYR A 147 -26.81 -29.33 70.28
CA TYR A 147 -25.75 -28.70 69.48
C TYR A 147 -26.35 -27.94 68.30
N ARG A 148 -26.69 -26.67 68.49
CA ARG A 148 -27.24 -25.76 67.47
C ARG A 148 -26.07 -25.21 66.62
N ARG A 149 -25.28 -26.09 65.99
CA ARG A 149 -24.15 -25.73 65.10
C ARG A 149 -24.61 -25.24 63.72
N TRP A 150 -25.84 -25.54 63.35
CA TRP A 150 -26.43 -25.24 62.05
C TRP A 150 -26.42 -23.75 61.64
N PRO A 151 -26.73 -22.76 62.52
CA PRO A 151 -26.70 -21.36 62.11
C PRO A 151 -25.29 -20.87 61.74
N GLY A 152 -24.26 -21.32 62.46
CA GLY A 152 -22.87 -20.97 62.16
C GLY A 152 -22.34 -21.63 60.88
N VAL A 153 -22.72 -22.89 60.63
CA VAL A 153 -22.38 -23.59 59.39
C VAL A 153 -23.08 -22.98 58.18
N VAL A 154 -24.36 -22.61 58.30
CA VAL A 154 -25.11 -21.92 57.24
C VAL A 154 -24.53 -20.53 56.94
N LEU A 155 -24.14 -19.78 57.97
CA LEU A 155 -23.47 -18.48 57.78
C LEU A 155 -22.11 -18.65 57.07
N LEU A 156 -21.32 -19.66 57.46
CA LEU A 156 -20.04 -19.93 56.83
C LEU A 156 -20.19 -20.36 55.37
N LEU A 157 -21.19 -21.20 55.06
CA LEU A 157 -21.55 -21.54 53.68
C LEU A 157 -22.00 -20.31 52.89
N ALA A 158 -22.82 -19.43 53.47
CA ALA A 158 -23.25 -18.21 52.81
C ALA A 158 -22.09 -17.25 52.52
N ILE A 159 -21.10 -17.15 53.42
CA ILE A 159 -19.88 -16.36 53.21
C ILE A 159 -19.02 -16.96 52.10
N VAL A 160 -18.83 -18.28 52.09
CA VAL A 160 -18.04 -18.97 51.05
C VAL A 160 -18.71 -18.84 49.69
N ILE A 161 -20.03 -19.06 49.61
CA ILE A 161 -20.80 -18.90 48.37
C ILE A 161 -20.79 -17.43 47.91
N GLY A 162 -21.04 -16.49 48.82
CA GLY A 162 -20.99 -15.05 48.52
C GLY A 162 -19.60 -14.59 48.07
N GLY A 163 -18.54 -15.12 48.68
CA GLY A 163 -17.16 -14.89 48.26
C GLY A 163 -16.87 -15.46 46.88
N ALA A 164 -17.28 -16.71 46.62
CA ALA A 164 -17.12 -17.33 45.30
C ALA A 164 -17.88 -16.55 44.20
N VAL A 165 -19.15 -16.19 44.44
CA VAL A 165 -19.95 -15.38 43.52
C VAL A 165 -19.33 -14.01 43.31
N GLY A 166 -18.88 -13.33 44.38
CA GLY A 166 -18.24 -12.03 44.30
C GLY A 166 -16.93 -12.06 43.51
N ILE A 167 -16.10 -13.08 43.73
CA ILE A 167 -14.85 -13.30 42.97
C ILE A 167 -15.18 -13.59 41.49
N THR A 168 -16.13 -14.47 41.20
CA THR A 168 -16.53 -14.79 39.81
C THR A 168 -17.08 -13.55 39.11
N PHE A 169 -17.94 -12.77 39.75
CA PHE A 169 -18.48 -11.53 39.19
C PHE A 169 -17.37 -10.50 38.94
N ALA A 170 -16.49 -10.27 39.91
CA ALA A 170 -15.36 -9.36 39.76
C ALA A 170 -14.39 -9.81 38.66
N ALA A 171 -14.15 -11.12 38.54
CA ALA A 171 -13.31 -11.70 37.49
C ALA A 171 -13.94 -11.51 36.10
N LEU A 172 -15.25 -11.78 35.95
CA LEU A 172 -15.97 -11.54 34.70
C LEU A 172 -15.97 -10.06 34.32
N HIS A 173 -16.28 -9.17 35.27
CA HIS A 173 -16.26 -7.73 35.05
C HIS A 173 -14.86 -7.22 34.67
N THR A 174 -13.81 -7.69 35.35
CA THR A 174 -12.42 -7.32 35.04
C THR A 174 -12.00 -7.84 33.67
N LYS A 175 -12.41 -9.07 33.31
CA LYS A 175 -12.18 -9.64 31.98
C LYS A 175 -12.84 -8.78 30.90
N THR A 176 -14.14 -8.49 31.01
CA THR A 176 -14.86 -7.64 30.05
C THR A 176 -14.23 -6.24 29.93
N ALA A 177 -13.90 -5.61 31.05
CA ALA A 177 -13.25 -4.29 31.04
C ALA A 177 -11.83 -4.34 30.44
N SER A 178 -11.09 -5.42 30.67
CA SER A 178 -9.76 -5.62 30.07
C SER A 178 -9.83 -5.82 28.57
N THR A 179 -10.75 -6.67 28.10
CA THR A 179 -11.00 -6.90 26.68
C THR A 179 -11.40 -5.59 25.97
N ALA A 180 -12.32 -4.82 26.55
CA ALA A 180 -12.71 -3.52 25.99
C ALA A 180 -11.53 -2.53 25.90
N ARG A 181 -10.61 -2.52 26.87
CA ARG A 181 -9.39 -1.68 26.80
C ARG A 181 -8.43 -2.15 25.72
N GLN A 182 -8.26 -3.47 25.56
CA GLN A 182 -7.41 -4.05 24.52
C GLN A 182 -7.95 -3.74 23.13
N GLU A 183 -9.26 -3.91 22.90
CA GLU A 183 -9.92 -3.55 21.64
C GLU A 183 -9.78 -2.05 21.34
N ALA A 184 -10.00 -1.18 22.34
CA ALA A 184 -9.85 0.26 22.18
C ALA A 184 -8.40 0.66 21.87
N TYR A 185 -7.43 0.00 22.49
CA TYR A 185 -6.01 0.20 22.17
C TYR A 185 -5.67 -0.26 20.74
N ALA A 186 -6.12 -1.46 20.35
CA ALA A 186 -5.86 -2.01 19.02
C ALA A 186 -6.46 -1.13 17.91
N LYS A 187 -7.70 -0.64 18.09
CA LYS A 187 -8.32 0.33 17.17
C LYS A 187 -7.53 1.62 17.07
N ARG A 188 -7.11 2.20 18.21
CA ARG A 188 -6.28 3.42 18.20
C ARG A 188 -4.94 3.21 17.51
N LYS A 189 -4.30 2.05 17.71
CA LYS A 189 -3.06 1.70 17.01
C LYS A 189 -3.29 1.63 15.50
N ALA A 190 -4.32 0.90 15.06
CA ALA A 190 -4.66 0.78 13.65
C ALA A 190 -4.98 2.13 13.00
N SER A 191 -5.71 3.01 13.68
CA SER A 191 -5.99 4.37 13.22
C SER A 191 -4.75 5.28 13.23
N ALA A 192 -3.77 5.03 14.09
CA ALA A 192 -2.52 5.80 14.09
C ALA A 192 -1.58 5.38 12.95
N SER A 193 -1.65 4.12 12.52
CA SER A 193 -0.90 3.58 11.37
C SER A 193 -1.63 3.76 10.04
N SER A 194 -2.81 4.39 10.01
CA SER A 194 -3.54 4.59 8.76
C SER A 194 -2.98 5.74 7.97
N ILE A 195 -2.85 5.56 6.66
CA ILE A 195 -2.45 6.63 5.73
C ILE A 195 -3.50 7.76 5.80
N THR A 196 -3.04 8.96 6.11
CA THR A 196 -3.87 10.16 6.26
C THR A 196 -3.93 10.99 4.98
N GLY A 197 -4.80 12.00 4.91
CA GLY A 197 -4.89 12.90 3.74
C GLY A 197 -5.75 12.38 2.58
N GLY A 198 -6.16 11.11 2.60
CA GLY A 198 -7.09 10.53 1.62
C GLY A 198 -8.56 10.55 2.03
N ALA A 199 -9.41 9.98 1.17
CA ALA A 199 -10.84 9.85 1.42
C ALA A 199 -11.15 9.07 2.72
N SER A 200 -12.12 9.54 3.48
CA SER A 200 -12.63 8.84 4.66
C SER A 200 -13.67 7.80 4.26
N GLY A 201 -13.41 6.52 4.54
CA GLY A 201 -14.34 5.41 4.28
C GLY A 201 -14.78 4.67 5.54
N SER A 202 -15.92 4.00 5.47
CA SER A 202 -16.54 3.23 6.57
C SER A 202 -16.32 1.70 6.47
N GLY A 203 -15.21 1.27 5.87
CA GLY A 203 -14.86 -0.15 5.78
C GLY A 203 -14.60 -0.75 7.17
N SER A 204 -15.07 -1.98 7.40
CA SER A 204 -14.72 -2.70 8.63
C SER A 204 -13.26 -3.13 8.58
N ASP A 205 -12.49 -2.79 9.60
CA ASP A 205 -11.13 -3.28 9.73
C ASP A 205 -11.10 -4.78 10.05
N LEU A 206 -10.11 -5.49 9.48
CA LEU A 206 -9.87 -6.88 9.80
C LEU A 206 -9.33 -7.01 11.22
N VAL A 207 -10.03 -7.78 12.06
CA VAL A 207 -9.61 -8.09 13.43
C VAL A 207 -9.09 -9.52 13.47
N SER A 208 -7.82 -9.68 13.83
CA SER A 208 -7.18 -10.99 13.96
C SER A 208 -7.64 -11.73 15.22
N ASP A 209 -7.32 -13.03 15.32
CA ASP A 209 -7.69 -13.92 16.43
C ASP A 209 -7.14 -13.46 17.79
N ASP A 210 -6.04 -12.70 17.79
CA ASP A 210 -5.43 -12.09 18.96
C ASP A 210 -5.89 -10.64 19.24
N GLY A 211 -6.89 -10.16 18.51
CA GLY A 211 -7.48 -8.84 18.67
C GLY A 211 -6.70 -7.71 18.00
N ALA A 212 -5.62 -8.00 17.26
CA ALA A 212 -4.96 -6.99 16.44
C ALA A 212 -5.89 -6.51 15.32
N VAL A 213 -6.00 -5.19 15.15
CA VAL A 213 -6.82 -4.56 14.11
C VAL A 213 -5.89 -4.10 12.99
N GLY A 214 -6.21 -4.45 11.75
CA GLY A 214 -5.43 -4.02 10.57
C GLY A 214 -4.02 -4.58 10.45
N ASN A 215 -3.71 -5.64 11.19
CA ASN A 215 -2.45 -6.38 11.10
C ASN A 215 -2.75 -7.89 11.27
N PRO A 216 -3.33 -8.55 10.27
CA PRO A 216 -3.70 -9.96 10.35
C PRO A 216 -2.48 -10.88 10.28
N LYS A 217 -2.60 -12.09 10.85
CA LYS A 217 -1.63 -13.19 10.62
C LYS A 217 -1.83 -13.89 9.27
N SER A 218 -3.03 -13.78 8.70
CA SER A 218 -3.40 -14.31 7.39
C SER A 218 -4.61 -13.57 6.87
N TYR A 219 -4.67 -13.32 5.56
CA TYR A 219 -5.89 -12.83 4.92
C TYR A 219 -6.91 -13.96 4.79
N PRO A 220 -8.20 -13.70 5.03
CA PRO A 220 -9.25 -14.70 4.87
C PRO A 220 -9.35 -15.12 3.40
N ASP A 221 -9.73 -16.38 3.17
CA ASP A 221 -10.18 -16.81 1.85
C ASP A 221 -11.53 -16.16 1.58
N MET A 222 -11.62 -15.42 0.49
CA MET A 222 -12.83 -14.72 0.08
C MET A 222 -13.83 -15.65 -0.63
N GLY A 223 -13.43 -16.89 -0.93
CA GLY A 223 -14.29 -17.86 -1.64
C GLY A 223 -14.57 -17.45 -3.09
N CYS A 224 -13.71 -16.63 -3.68
CA CYS A 224 -13.88 -16.16 -5.05
C CYS A 224 -13.32 -17.18 -6.03
N GLU A 225 -14.02 -17.45 -7.14
CA GLU A 225 -13.41 -18.09 -8.30
C GLU A 225 -12.51 -17.12 -9.06
N LEU A 226 -11.50 -17.64 -9.78
CA LEU A 226 -10.71 -16.89 -10.73
C LEU A 226 -11.56 -16.60 -11.99
N PRO A 227 -11.99 -15.35 -12.23
CA PRO A 227 -12.77 -15.02 -13.41
C PRO A 227 -11.98 -15.27 -14.68
N ASP A 228 -12.68 -15.58 -15.77
CA ASP A 228 -12.11 -15.48 -17.10
C ASP A 228 -12.09 -13.99 -17.50
N TYR A 229 -10.94 -13.33 -17.32
CA TYR A 229 -10.79 -11.93 -17.70
C TYR A 229 -10.69 -11.80 -19.21
N GLN A 230 -11.52 -10.93 -19.79
CA GLN A 230 -11.62 -10.74 -21.23
C GLN A 230 -11.55 -9.26 -21.60
N SER A 231 -10.96 -9.00 -22.75
CA SER A 231 -10.84 -7.71 -23.42
C SER A 231 -11.64 -7.76 -24.72
N LYS A 232 -12.76 -7.06 -24.76
CA LYS A 232 -13.68 -7.05 -25.91
C LYS A 232 -14.48 -5.76 -25.95
N ASP A 233 -14.86 -5.32 -27.14
CA ASP A 233 -15.68 -4.12 -27.34
C ASP A 233 -15.10 -2.87 -26.64
N GLY A 234 -13.78 -2.71 -26.64
CA GLY A 234 -13.09 -1.60 -25.98
C GLY A 234 -13.00 -1.68 -24.44
N HIS A 235 -13.56 -2.71 -23.81
CA HIS A 235 -13.67 -2.81 -22.35
C HIS A 235 -13.07 -4.11 -21.79
N ILE A 236 -12.76 -4.06 -20.49
CA ILE A 236 -12.34 -5.24 -19.71
C ILE A 236 -13.55 -5.81 -18.99
N TYR A 237 -13.72 -7.13 -19.06
CA TYR A 237 -14.77 -7.89 -18.40
C TYR A 237 -14.18 -8.97 -17.49
N ALA A 238 -14.75 -9.11 -16.30
CA ALA A 238 -14.59 -10.31 -15.49
C ALA A 238 -15.77 -11.24 -15.78
N VAL A 239 -15.49 -12.43 -16.31
CA VAL A 239 -16.53 -13.41 -16.67
C VAL A 239 -16.51 -14.58 -15.68
N ALA A 240 -17.62 -14.78 -14.97
CA ALA A 240 -17.81 -15.89 -14.05
C ALA A 240 -18.01 -17.22 -14.81
N SER A 241 -17.76 -18.34 -14.13
CA SER A 241 -17.99 -19.69 -14.68
C SER A 241 -19.44 -19.96 -15.08
N ASN A 242 -20.40 -19.28 -14.43
CA ASN A 242 -21.83 -19.34 -14.75
C ASN A 242 -22.24 -18.45 -15.93
N GLY A 243 -21.31 -17.73 -16.55
CA GLY A 243 -21.53 -16.83 -17.69
C GLY A 243 -21.95 -15.41 -17.31
N THR A 244 -21.94 -15.03 -16.03
CA THR A 244 -22.14 -13.64 -15.61
C THR A 244 -20.94 -12.80 -16.04
N GLU A 245 -21.18 -11.74 -16.80
CA GLU A 245 -20.14 -10.82 -17.26
C GLU A 245 -20.27 -9.47 -16.54
N VAL A 246 -19.16 -8.94 -16.03
CA VAL A 246 -19.11 -7.64 -15.36
C VAL A 246 -17.98 -6.81 -15.98
N ALA A 247 -18.32 -5.70 -16.62
CA ALA A 247 -17.35 -4.72 -17.11
C ALA A 247 -16.66 -4.01 -15.93
N VAL A 248 -15.36 -3.74 -16.07
CA VAL A 248 -14.52 -3.11 -15.05
C VAL A 248 -13.53 -2.16 -15.74
N ASP A 249 -13.61 -0.87 -15.41
CA ASP A 249 -12.58 0.11 -15.79
C ASP A 249 -11.56 0.29 -14.66
N MET A 250 -10.31 0.56 -15.02
CA MET A 250 -9.18 0.57 -14.10
C MET A 250 -8.84 1.97 -13.64
N LYS A 251 -9.15 2.29 -12.38
CA LYS A 251 -8.43 3.34 -11.65
C LYS A 251 -7.24 2.66 -10.98
N GLY A 252 -6.16 2.51 -11.75
CA GLY A 252 -4.96 1.79 -11.37
C GLY A 252 -3.88 2.67 -10.75
N ILE A 253 -2.97 2.04 -10.01
CA ILE A 253 -1.77 2.66 -9.44
C ILE A 253 -0.57 1.73 -9.65
N ASN A 254 0.60 2.27 -9.95
CA ASN A 254 1.87 1.51 -9.93
C ASN A 254 2.44 1.49 -8.50
N TRP A 255 2.80 0.30 -7.99
CA TRP A 255 3.50 0.14 -6.72
C TRP A 255 4.81 -0.61 -6.95
N PHE A 256 5.89 0.15 -7.14
CA PHE A 256 7.17 -0.38 -7.60
C PHE A 256 8.14 -0.73 -6.46
N GLY A 257 9.21 -1.43 -6.82
CA GLY A 257 10.33 -1.82 -5.98
C GLY A 257 10.76 -3.28 -6.18
N MET A 258 9.82 -4.17 -6.53
CA MET A 258 10.09 -5.61 -6.65
C MET A 258 10.97 -5.96 -7.87
N GLU A 259 10.99 -5.11 -8.88
CA GLU A 259 11.83 -5.14 -10.06
C GLU A 259 13.29 -4.73 -9.80
N THR A 260 13.56 -4.17 -8.62
CA THR A 260 14.81 -3.51 -8.27
C THR A 260 15.76 -4.45 -7.52
N GLY A 261 16.96 -3.97 -7.18
CA GLY A 261 17.93 -4.73 -6.37
C GLY A 261 17.43 -5.16 -4.99
N THR A 262 16.43 -4.47 -4.42
CA THR A 262 15.85 -4.81 -3.12
C THR A 262 14.88 -5.99 -3.18
N ALA A 263 14.31 -6.26 -4.35
CA ALA A 263 13.34 -7.32 -4.61
C ALA A 263 12.11 -7.28 -3.67
N ILE A 264 11.73 -6.09 -3.20
CA ILE A 264 10.55 -5.80 -2.38
C ILE A 264 9.81 -4.59 -2.93
N PRO A 265 8.48 -4.48 -2.82
CA PRO A 265 7.85 -3.20 -3.08
C PRO A 265 8.23 -2.24 -1.94
N LEU A 266 8.37 -0.95 -2.23
CA LEU A 266 8.73 0.02 -1.21
C LEU A 266 7.59 0.30 -0.22
N GLY A 267 7.95 0.91 0.91
CA GLY A 267 7.03 1.33 1.95
C GLY A 267 6.81 0.33 3.10
N LEU A 268 7.26 -0.93 3.02
CA LEU A 268 6.85 -1.98 3.98
C LEU A 268 7.59 -2.01 5.33
N TRP A 269 8.43 -1.02 5.62
CA TRP A 269 9.30 -1.00 6.80
C TRP A 269 8.67 -0.41 8.07
N ASP A 270 7.36 -0.10 8.07
CA ASP A 270 6.56 0.53 9.15
C ASP A 270 7.29 0.67 10.49
N ASN A 271 7.56 1.90 10.92
CA ASN A 271 8.21 2.17 12.20
C ASN A 271 7.58 3.41 12.88
N SER A 272 8.23 3.94 13.93
CA SER A 272 7.68 5.08 14.67
C SER A 272 7.73 6.42 13.92
N GLU A 273 8.47 6.50 12.82
CA GLU A 273 8.74 7.71 12.05
C GLU A 273 8.15 7.67 10.64
N ASN A 274 8.28 6.54 9.93
CA ASN A 274 7.84 6.39 8.54
C ASN A 274 7.55 4.93 8.16
N GLY A 275 7.14 4.73 6.91
CA GLY A 275 6.79 3.43 6.37
C GLY A 275 5.36 3.04 6.72
N THR A 276 4.89 1.97 6.11
CA THR A 276 3.53 1.48 6.22
C THR A 276 3.48 -0.04 6.04
N THR A 277 2.27 -0.57 5.89
CA THR A 277 2.04 -2.00 5.72
C THR A 277 1.22 -2.26 4.47
N ALA A 278 1.30 -3.48 3.94
CA ALA A 278 0.47 -3.88 2.79
C ALA A 278 -1.04 -3.77 3.10
N TYR A 279 -1.44 -3.97 4.36
CA TYR A 279 -2.83 -3.79 4.78
C TYR A 279 -3.26 -2.32 4.67
N GLN A 280 -2.42 -1.39 5.13
CA GLN A 280 -2.75 0.04 5.11
C GLN A 280 -2.74 0.59 3.69
N ILE A 281 -1.82 0.14 2.84
CA ILE A 281 -1.85 0.43 1.40
C ILE A 281 -3.16 -0.06 0.78
N ALA A 282 -3.52 -1.33 0.95
CA ALA A 282 -4.76 -1.87 0.39
C ALA A 282 -6.01 -1.12 0.90
N SER A 283 -6.04 -0.73 2.18
CA SER A 283 -7.14 0.08 2.74
C SER A 283 -7.16 1.51 2.17
N PHE A 284 -6.01 2.14 2.00
CA PHE A 284 -5.89 3.46 1.40
C PHE A 284 -6.39 3.46 -0.05
N LEU A 285 -5.97 2.46 -0.84
CA LEU A 285 -6.38 2.32 -2.23
C LEU A 285 -7.90 2.13 -2.36
N GLU A 286 -8.49 1.19 -1.58
CA GLU A 286 -9.94 0.97 -1.54
C GLU A 286 -10.71 2.27 -1.20
N LYS A 287 -10.28 2.99 -0.15
CA LYS A 287 -10.93 4.24 0.29
C LYS A 287 -10.92 5.32 -0.80
N ASN A 288 -9.87 5.34 -1.62
CA ASN A 288 -9.71 6.30 -2.72
C ASN A 288 -10.16 5.75 -4.09
N LYS A 289 -10.89 4.63 -4.07
CA LYS A 289 -11.48 3.95 -5.24
C LYS A 289 -10.46 3.44 -6.26
N PHE A 290 -9.19 3.29 -5.89
CA PHE A 290 -8.25 2.53 -6.71
C PHE A 290 -8.65 1.05 -6.65
N ASN A 291 -8.87 0.46 -7.82
CA ASN A 291 -9.35 -0.92 -7.95
C ASN A 291 -8.33 -1.87 -8.55
N ALA A 292 -7.16 -1.38 -8.96
CA ALA A 292 -6.08 -2.20 -9.50
C ALA A 292 -4.70 -1.67 -9.09
N VAL A 293 -3.74 -2.58 -8.93
CA VAL A 293 -2.32 -2.27 -8.73
C VAL A 293 -1.52 -2.95 -9.84
N ARG A 294 -0.68 -2.18 -10.54
CA ARG A 294 0.37 -2.74 -11.40
C ARG A 294 1.63 -2.93 -10.54
N LEU A 295 2.13 -4.18 -10.51
CA LEU A 295 3.29 -4.60 -9.74
C LEU A 295 4.47 -4.89 -10.68
N PRO A 296 5.42 -3.96 -10.83
CA PRO A 296 6.69 -4.20 -11.51
C PRO A 296 7.51 -5.32 -10.90
N LEU A 297 7.89 -6.33 -11.70
CA LEU A 297 8.74 -7.46 -11.30
C LEU A 297 10.00 -7.56 -12.16
N CYS A 298 11.01 -8.27 -11.63
CA CYS A 298 12.23 -8.60 -12.34
C CYS A 298 12.24 -10.06 -12.78
N ILE A 299 12.53 -10.34 -14.05
CA ILE A 299 12.63 -11.69 -14.61
C ILE A 299 13.66 -12.53 -13.85
N ASN A 300 14.86 -12.00 -13.65
CA ASN A 300 15.91 -12.70 -12.89
C ASN A 300 15.47 -13.06 -11.46
N TRP A 301 14.71 -12.19 -10.78
CA TRP A 301 14.23 -12.47 -9.41
C TRP A 301 13.11 -13.51 -9.36
N ILE A 302 12.27 -13.59 -10.39
CA ILE A 302 11.28 -14.67 -10.54
C ILE A 302 12.00 -16.02 -10.65
N LEU A 303 12.98 -16.11 -11.56
CA LEU A 303 13.71 -17.33 -11.86
C LEU A 303 14.56 -17.80 -10.68
N THR A 304 15.40 -16.92 -10.15
CA THR A 304 16.30 -17.22 -9.02
C THR A 304 15.58 -17.31 -7.68
N ASN A 305 14.32 -16.83 -7.62
CA ASN A 305 13.50 -16.76 -6.42
C ASN A 305 14.22 -16.08 -5.24
N LYS A 306 14.81 -14.91 -5.54
CA LYS A 306 15.67 -14.15 -4.63
C LYS A 306 15.02 -13.98 -3.25
N THR A 307 15.80 -14.13 -2.17
CA THR A 307 15.33 -13.73 -0.84
C THR A 307 15.22 -12.20 -0.80
N PRO A 308 14.04 -11.64 -0.48
CA PRO A 308 13.85 -10.19 -0.42
C PRO A 308 14.70 -9.55 0.69
N GLU A 309 14.99 -8.26 0.57
CA GLU A 309 15.73 -7.52 1.60
C GLU A 309 14.87 -7.34 2.87
N SER A 310 14.99 -8.31 3.79
CA SER A 310 14.12 -8.40 4.97
C SER A 310 14.27 -7.24 5.95
N THR A 311 15.38 -6.49 5.91
CA THR A 311 15.58 -5.32 6.78
C THR A 311 14.64 -4.17 6.44
N LEU A 312 14.10 -4.15 5.22
CA LEU A 312 13.15 -3.16 4.73
C LEU A 312 11.68 -3.63 4.85
N ILE A 313 11.41 -4.69 5.62
CA ILE A 313 10.06 -5.17 5.92
C ILE A 313 9.90 -5.33 7.42
N ASN A 314 8.98 -4.56 8.02
CA ASN A 314 8.59 -4.81 9.40
C ASN A 314 7.61 -5.98 9.47
N THR A 315 8.14 -7.17 9.74
CA THR A 315 7.35 -8.41 9.86
C THR A 315 6.43 -8.46 11.09
N ALA A 316 6.67 -7.64 12.12
CA ALA A 316 5.77 -7.54 13.26
C ALA A 316 4.49 -6.78 12.91
N GLU A 317 4.57 -5.85 11.95
CA GLU A 317 3.45 -5.05 11.46
C GLU A 317 2.87 -5.59 10.15
N ASN A 318 3.62 -6.43 9.44
CA ASN A 318 3.21 -7.18 8.24
C ASN A 318 3.15 -8.70 8.51
N ARG A 319 2.38 -9.14 9.51
CA ARG A 319 2.42 -10.56 9.98
C ARG A 319 1.94 -11.59 8.96
N ALA A 320 1.08 -11.18 8.02
CA ALA A 320 0.57 -12.01 6.94
C ALA A 320 1.49 -12.07 5.70
N ILE A 321 2.55 -11.25 5.67
CA ILE A 321 3.46 -11.14 4.53
C ILE A 321 4.61 -12.14 4.68
N SER A 322 4.86 -12.93 3.63
CA SER A 322 5.91 -13.94 3.63
C SER A 322 7.19 -13.39 3.01
N ILE A 323 8.26 -13.33 3.80
CA ILE A 323 9.60 -12.90 3.33
C ILE A 323 10.53 -14.07 3.01
N LYS A 324 10.01 -15.31 2.90
CA LYS A 324 10.83 -16.51 2.67
C LYS A 324 11.62 -16.41 1.36
N ASN A 325 10.96 -15.94 0.31
CA ASN A 325 11.52 -15.75 -1.02
C ASN A 325 10.59 -14.86 -1.86
N TYR A 326 11.09 -14.38 -3.00
CA TYR A 326 10.43 -13.46 -3.92
C TYR A 326 9.00 -13.88 -4.28
N ARG A 327 8.82 -15.16 -4.65
CA ARG A 327 7.50 -15.68 -5.06
C ARG A 327 6.52 -15.74 -3.89
N SER A 328 6.99 -16.10 -2.69
CA SER A 328 6.14 -16.11 -1.49
C SER A 328 5.72 -14.70 -1.06
N LEU A 329 6.61 -13.71 -1.25
CA LEU A 329 6.32 -12.31 -0.99
C LEU A 329 5.23 -11.82 -1.94
N LEU A 330 5.42 -12.01 -3.26
CA LEU A 330 4.44 -11.69 -4.30
C LEU A 330 3.06 -12.29 -3.97
N LYS A 331 3.01 -13.61 -3.70
CA LYS A 331 1.77 -14.31 -3.32
C LYS A 331 1.08 -13.68 -2.10
N SER A 332 1.83 -13.26 -1.10
CA SER A 332 1.25 -12.64 0.10
C SER A 332 0.75 -11.21 -0.14
N LEU A 333 1.40 -10.45 -1.03
CA LEU A 333 0.95 -9.12 -1.45
C LEU A 333 -0.33 -9.20 -2.27
N ILE A 334 -0.41 -10.13 -3.23
CA ILE A 334 -1.62 -10.37 -4.03
C ILE A 334 -2.81 -10.68 -3.12
N LYS A 335 -2.63 -11.50 -2.08
CA LYS A 335 -3.68 -11.80 -1.09
C LYS A 335 -4.10 -10.57 -0.26
N ALA A 336 -3.15 -9.70 0.09
CA ALA A 336 -3.46 -8.46 0.80
C ALA A 336 -4.36 -7.55 -0.05
N LEU A 337 -4.07 -7.44 -1.34
CA LEU A 337 -4.86 -6.68 -2.31
C LEU A 337 -6.22 -7.35 -2.59
N ALA A 338 -6.24 -8.68 -2.72
CA ALA A 338 -7.45 -9.47 -2.95
C ALA A 338 -8.49 -9.29 -1.83
N TYR A 339 -8.04 -9.19 -0.58
CA TYR A 339 -8.91 -8.94 0.57
C TYR A 339 -9.71 -7.63 0.44
N ARG A 340 -9.18 -6.67 -0.31
CA ARG A 340 -9.84 -5.39 -0.63
C ARG A 340 -10.41 -5.36 -2.04
N GLN A 341 -10.53 -6.50 -2.72
CA GLN A 341 -11.00 -6.60 -4.10
C GLN A 341 -10.21 -5.72 -5.08
N ILE A 342 -8.91 -5.55 -4.82
CA ILE A 342 -8.01 -4.81 -5.71
C ILE A 342 -7.37 -5.80 -6.68
N GLY A 343 -7.56 -5.56 -7.98
CA GLY A 343 -6.92 -6.30 -9.06
C GLY A 343 -5.41 -6.14 -9.06
N VAL A 344 -4.70 -7.14 -9.61
CA VAL A 344 -3.25 -7.12 -9.77
C VAL A 344 -2.89 -7.37 -11.22
N LEU A 345 -2.24 -6.39 -11.84
CA LEU A 345 -1.52 -6.54 -13.09
C LEU A 345 -0.04 -6.77 -12.76
N ILE A 346 0.51 -7.91 -13.17
CA ILE A 346 1.94 -8.19 -12.99
C ILE A 346 2.68 -7.62 -14.19
N SER A 347 3.56 -6.65 -13.96
CA SER A 347 4.38 -6.07 -15.02
C SER A 347 5.74 -6.76 -15.07
N LEU A 348 6.08 -7.33 -16.22
CA LEU A 348 7.40 -7.91 -16.47
C LEU A 348 8.38 -6.79 -16.83
N HIS A 349 8.85 -6.10 -15.78
CA HIS A 349 9.34 -4.73 -15.87
C HIS A 349 10.84 -4.65 -16.19
N THR A 350 11.66 -5.50 -15.56
CA THR A 350 13.11 -5.53 -15.79
C THR A 350 13.61 -6.95 -16.09
N LEU A 351 14.66 -7.06 -16.89
CA LEU A 351 15.35 -8.33 -17.14
C LEU A 351 16.20 -8.72 -15.93
N THR A 352 16.98 -7.76 -15.42
CA THR A 352 17.76 -7.88 -14.19
C THR A 352 17.59 -6.62 -13.33
N SER A 353 18.09 -6.62 -12.10
CA SER A 353 17.99 -5.44 -11.23
C SER A 353 18.74 -4.20 -11.73
N THR A 354 19.54 -4.33 -12.78
CA THR A 354 20.34 -3.24 -13.40
C THR A 354 20.13 -3.16 -14.91
N ASP A 355 19.21 -3.95 -15.46
CA ASP A 355 18.93 -4.02 -16.90
C ASP A 355 17.41 -4.06 -17.08
N ASN A 356 16.84 -2.94 -17.48
CA ASN A 356 15.41 -2.82 -17.78
C ASN A 356 15.08 -3.55 -19.10
N GLY A 357 16.06 -3.67 -20.00
CA GLY A 357 15.98 -4.30 -21.31
C GLY A 357 15.30 -3.41 -22.36
N GLY A 358 16.01 -3.05 -23.43
CA GLY A 358 15.38 -2.44 -24.62
C GLY A 358 14.47 -3.41 -25.37
N LEU A 359 14.74 -4.70 -25.23
CA LEU A 359 13.94 -5.83 -25.70
C LEU A 359 13.50 -6.71 -24.52
N TRP A 360 12.67 -7.72 -24.77
CA TRP A 360 12.25 -8.71 -23.76
C TRP A 360 13.33 -9.79 -23.48
N TYR A 361 14.53 -9.62 -24.02
CA TYR A 361 15.68 -10.49 -23.81
C TYR A 361 16.98 -9.68 -23.88
N SER A 362 18.06 -10.24 -23.35
CA SER A 362 19.42 -9.70 -23.43
C SER A 362 20.45 -10.84 -23.39
N ASP A 363 21.74 -10.50 -23.41
CA ASP A 363 22.81 -11.50 -23.26
C ASP A 363 22.74 -12.26 -21.91
N ASN A 364 22.14 -11.64 -20.89
CA ASN A 364 22.01 -12.24 -19.55
C ASN A 364 20.67 -12.98 -19.34
N ILE A 365 19.63 -12.62 -20.09
CA ILE A 365 18.29 -13.20 -19.99
C ILE A 365 17.84 -13.60 -21.40
N THR A 366 17.85 -14.90 -21.68
CA THR A 366 17.41 -15.38 -22.99
C THR A 366 15.89 -15.32 -23.11
N GLN A 367 15.36 -15.35 -24.34
CA GLN A 367 13.92 -15.53 -24.59
C GLN A 367 13.36 -16.77 -23.85
N SER A 368 14.15 -17.86 -23.76
CA SER A 368 13.74 -19.06 -23.02
C SER A 368 13.62 -18.79 -21.52
N ASP A 369 14.59 -18.08 -20.93
CA ASP A 369 14.55 -17.71 -19.50
C ASP A 369 13.33 -16.84 -19.20
N TYR A 370 13.03 -15.89 -20.09
CA TYR A 370 11.84 -15.04 -19.96
C TYR A 370 10.55 -15.86 -19.97
N LEU A 371 10.42 -16.83 -20.89
CA LEU A 371 9.26 -17.73 -20.94
C LEU A 371 9.19 -18.67 -19.72
N ASP A 372 10.34 -19.09 -19.16
CA ASP A 372 10.37 -19.88 -17.93
C ASP A 372 9.91 -19.06 -16.70
N ALA A 373 10.13 -17.73 -16.72
CA ALA A 373 9.58 -16.83 -15.71
C ALA A 373 8.04 -16.72 -15.84
N VAL A 374 7.52 -16.64 -17.07
CA VAL A 374 6.07 -16.68 -17.35
C VAL A 374 5.45 -17.99 -16.87
N ASP A 375 6.09 -19.13 -17.15
CA ASP A 375 5.64 -20.45 -16.67
C ASP A 375 5.68 -20.55 -15.15
N THR A 376 6.70 -19.95 -14.52
CA THR A 376 6.79 -19.86 -13.07
C THR A 376 5.61 -19.08 -12.48
N LEU A 377 5.28 -17.91 -13.03
CA LEU A 377 4.19 -17.07 -12.55
C LEU A 377 2.82 -17.73 -12.73
N THR A 378 2.53 -18.24 -13.93
CA THR A 378 1.25 -18.90 -14.23
C THR A 378 1.06 -20.16 -13.38
N GLY A 379 2.10 -20.98 -13.22
CA GLY A 379 2.06 -22.15 -12.34
C GLY A 379 1.89 -21.82 -10.85
N ASP A 380 2.36 -20.64 -10.43
CA ASP A 380 2.27 -20.18 -9.04
C ASP A 380 0.95 -19.49 -8.70
N LEU A 381 0.31 -18.84 -9.68
CA LEU A 381 -0.75 -17.85 -9.46
C LEU A 381 -2.07 -18.16 -10.19
N CYS A 382 -2.12 -19.07 -11.16
CA CYS A 382 -3.38 -19.42 -11.84
C CYS A 382 -4.29 -20.29 -10.96
N SER A 383 -5.02 -19.68 -10.02
CA SER A 383 -5.96 -20.36 -9.14
C SER A 383 -6.93 -19.37 -8.48
N ASN A 384 -8.04 -19.89 -7.94
CA ASN A 384 -9.01 -19.13 -7.14
C ASN A 384 -8.38 -18.38 -5.95
N THR A 385 -7.26 -18.87 -5.41
CA THR A 385 -6.54 -18.18 -4.32
C THR A 385 -5.97 -16.82 -4.73
N TYR A 386 -5.69 -16.61 -6.02
CA TYR A 386 -5.17 -15.37 -6.58
C TYR A 386 -6.10 -14.85 -7.68
N TRP A 387 -7.41 -14.99 -7.46
CA TRP A 387 -8.48 -14.63 -8.40
C TRP A 387 -8.38 -13.20 -8.93
N ASN A 388 -7.77 -12.29 -8.17
CA ASN A 388 -7.62 -10.88 -8.50
C ASN A 388 -6.42 -10.60 -9.43
N VAL A 389 -5.61 -11.60 -9.82
CA VAL A 389 -4.59 -11.41 -10.86
C VAL A 389 -5.27 -11.38 -12.22
N ILE A 390 -5.25 -10.21 -12.88
CA ILE A 390 -5.93 -10.00 -14.15
C ILE A 390 -5.09 -10.44 -15.36
N GLY A 391 -3.77 -10.54 -15.17
CA GLY A 391 -2.86 -11.05 -16.17
C GLY A 391 -1.45 -10.48 -16.08
N LEU A 392 -0.75 -10.51 -17.22
CA LEU A 392 0.61 -10.01 -17.36
C LEU A 392 0.63 -8.81 -18.29
N ASP A 393 1.32 -7.76 -17.86
CA ASP A 393 1.93 -6.80 -18.75
C ASP A 393 3.25 -7.41 -19.24
N LEU A 394 3.27 -7.66 -20.56
CA LEU A 394 4.14 -8.64 -21.18
C LEU A 394 5.59 -8.19 -21.27
N LYS A 395 5.85 -6.88 -21.26
CA LYS A 395 7.18 -6.25 -21.14
C LYS A 395 6.98 -4.74 -21.06
N ASN A 396 7.45 -4.15 -19.97
CA ASN A 396 7.56 -2.71 -19.80
C ASN A 396 8.49 -2.06 -20.83
N GLU A 397 8.02 -1.10 -21.62
CA GLU A 397 8.82 -0.17 -22.42
C GLU A 397 9.85 -0.83 -23.37
N PRO A 398 9.45 -1.63 -24.38
CA PRO A 398 10.36 -2.21 -25.37
C PRO A 398 10.86 -1.16 -26.38
N TYR A 399 11.69 -0.22 -25.94
CA TYR A 399 12.16 0.92 -26.74
C TYR A 399 13.17 0.58 -27.85
N GLU A 400 13.79 -0.60 -27.83
CA GLU A 400 14.60 -1.11 -28.96
C GLU A 400 13.81 -2.07 -29.86
N GLY A 401 12.53 -2.30 -29.55
CA GLY A 401 11.64 -3.16 -30.32
C GLY A 401 11.25 -2.58 -31.67
N THR A 402 11.12 -3.44 -32.67
CA THR A 402 10.45 -3.13 -33.94
C THR A 402 9.00 -3.63 -33.90
N TRP A 403 8.22 -3.32 -34.95
CA TRP A 403 6.83 -3.76 -35.03
C TRP A 403 6.45 -4.15 -36.46
N GLY A 404 6.06 -5.41 -36.64
CA GLY A 404 5.49 -5.93 -37.88
C GLY A 404 6.49 -6.15 -39.03
N ASP A 405 7.79 -6.21 -38.73
CA ASP A 405 8.83 -6.50 -39.73
C ASP A 405 9.29 -7.97 -39.73
N GLY A 406 8.92 -8.76 -38.73
CA GLY A 406 9.26 -10.18 -38.64
C GLY A 406 10.74 -10.46 -38.36
N GLU A 407 11.49 -9.44 -37.92
CA GLU A 407 12.87 -9.58 -37.47
C GLU A 407 12.91 -10.04 -36.00
N ASP A 408 14.08 -10.46 -35.50
CA ASP A 408 14.24 -10.94 -34.12
C ASP A 408 13.81 -9.89 -33.06
N THR A 409 13.85 -8.61 -33.41
CA THR A 409 13.46 -7.46 -32.57
C THR A 409 11.97 -7.14 -32.64
N ASP A 410 11.17 -7.86 -33.44
CA ASP A 410 9.75 -7.56 -33.64
C ASP A 410 8.97 -7.83 -32.34
N TRP A 411 8.65 -6.74 -31.64
CA TRP A 411 7.94 -6.79 -30.38
C TRP A 411 6.54 -7.39 -30.53
N ARG A 412 5.89 -7.22 -31.68
CA ARG A 412 4.59 -7.85 -31.94
C ARG A 412 4.71 -9.37 -31.84
N GLU A 413 5.71 -9.97 -32.48
CA GLU A 413 5.96 -11.42 -32.41
C GLU A 413 6.38 -11.86 -31.01
N GLY A 414 7.19 -11.05 -30.32
CA GLY A 414 7.54 -11.24 -28.90
C GLY A 414 6.30 -11.28 -28.00
N ALA A 415 5.43 -10.28 -28.09
CA ALA A 415 4.18 -10.19 -27.35
C ALA A 415 3.27 -11.39 -27.63
N GLN A 416 3.11 -11.80 -28.89
CA GLN A 416 2.35 -13.00 -29.25
C GLN A 416 2.97 -14.26 -28.64
N THR A 417 4.29 -14.38 -28.63
CA THR A 417 5.01 -15.53 -28.06
C THR A 417 4.80 -15.62 -26.54
N ILE A 418 5.03 -14.52 -25.82
CA ILE A 418 4.88 -14.42 -24.37
C ILE A 418 3.41 -14.61 -23.97
N GLY A 419 2.49 -13.88 -24.62
CA GLY A 419 1.06 -13.95 -24.34
C GLY A 419 0.48 -15.35 -24.56
N ASN A 420 0.86 -16.04 -25.63
CA ASN A 420 0.45 -17.43 -25.86
C ASN A 420 1.05 -18.41 -24.86
N ARG A 421 2.29 -18.18 -24.38
CA ARG A 421 2.86 -18.98 -23.29
C ARG A 421 2.09 -18.77 -22.00
N MET A 422 1.78 -17.52 -21.66
CA MET A 422 0.97 -17.17 -20.50
C MET A 422 -0.40 -17.85 -20.55
N LEU A 423 -1.13 -17.75 -21.66
CA LEU A 423 -2.46 -18.33 -21.82
C LEU A 423 -2.47 -19.87 -21.75
N LYS A 424 -1.38 -20.51 -22.15
CA LYS A 424 -1.19 -21.95 -21.96
C LYS A 424 -1.09 -22.33 -20.47
N GLY A 425 -0.47 -21.49 -19.66
CA GLY A 425 -0.37 -21.67 -18.21
C GLY A 425 -1.63 -21.21 -17.46
N CYS A 426 -2.28 -20.15 -17.94
CA CYS A 426 -3.51 -19.60 -17.38
C CYS A 426 -4.41 -18.98 -18.44
N SER A 427 -5.44 -19.72 -18.89
CA SER A 427 -6.39 -19.25 -19.91
C SER A 427 -7.25 -18.08 -19.45
N ASN A 428 -7.38 -17.88 -18.13
CA ASN A 428 -8.25 -16.88 -17.53
C ASN A 428 -7.64 -15.48 -17.47
N TRP A 429 -6.35 -15.34 -17.79
CA TRP A 429 -5.63 -14.06 -17.77
C TRP A 429 -5.71 -13.32 -19.10
N MET A 430 -5.37 -12.03 -19.09
CA MET A 430 -5.15 -11.19 -20.29
C MET A 430 -3.69 -10.80 -20.43
N GLY A 431 -3.25 -10.53 -21.66
CA GLY A 431 -1.92 -10.00 -21.96
C GLY A 431 -2.03 -8.52 -22.30
N PHE A 432 -1.36 -7.69 -21.50
CA PHE A 432 -1.26 -6.24 -21.70
C PHE A 432 -0.02 -5.97 -22.56
N VAL A 433 -0.23 -5.27 -23.67
CA VAL A 433 0.75 -5.05 -24.74
C VAL A 433 1.05 -3.56 -24.80
N GLU A 434 2.24 -3.19 -24.36
CA GLU A 434 2.79 -1.84 -24.56
C GLU A 434 3.29 -1.65 -26.00
N GLY A 435 3.55 -0.40 -26.38
CA GLY A 435 4.13 -0.01 -27.67
C GLY A 435 5.66 -0.02 -27.71
N ILE A 436 6.22 0.39 -28.84
CA ILE A 436 7.67 0.57 -29.04
C ILE A 436 8.07 2.05 -28.95
N TYR A 437 9.30 2.38 -29.34
CA TYR A 437 9.78 3.75 -29.50
C TYR A 437 10.08 4.05 -30.97
N ALA A 438 9.59 5.18 -31.48
CA ALA A 438 9.96 5.72 -32.77
C ALA A 438 9.89 7.25 -32.79
N SER A 439 10.61 7.86 -33.75
CA SER A 439 10.54 9.29 -34.00
C SER A 439 9.58 9.60 -35.13
N HIS A 440 8.80 10.67 -34.96
CA HIS A 440 7.69 11.04 -35.83
C HIS A 440 7.71 12.52 -36.16
N THR A 441 6.90 12.89 -37.15
CA THR A 441 6.56 14.28 -37.41
C THR A 441 5.05 14.40 -37.56
N LEU A 442 4.45 15.25 -36.74
CA LEU A 442 3.01 15.50 -36.74
C LEU A 442 2.73 16.99 -36.91
N THR A 443 1.82 17.31 -37.81
CA THR A 443 1.36 18.69 -38.03
C THR A 443 0.18 18.97 -37.10
N ILE A 444 0.32 19.94 -36.19
CA ILE A 444 -0.77 20.40 -35.33
C ILE A 444 -0.86 21.93 -35.40
N ASP A 445 -2.06 22.45 -35.67
CA ASP A 445 -2.34 23.88 -35.94
C ASP A 445 -1.38 24.49 -36.98
N ASP A 446 -1.30 23.87 -38.16
CA ASP A 446 -0.43 24.28 -39.28
C ASP A 446 1.08 24.38 -38.95
N THR A 447 1.51 23.74 -37.85
CA THR A 447 2.89 23.72 -37.40
C THR A 447 3.38 22.28 -37.30
N ASP A 448 4.52 21.98 -37.90
CA ASP A 448 5.14 20.65 -37.86
C ASP A 448 5.96 20.47 -36.59
N TYR A 449 5.70 19.39 -35.87
CA TYR A 449 6.45 19.00 -34.67
C TYR A 449 7.15 17.68 -34.94
N SER A 450 8.47 17.69 -34.83
CA SER A 450 9.22 16.46 -34.63
C SER A 450 9.14 16.07 -33.17
N PHE A 451 8.66 14.85 -32.91
CA PHE A 451 8.54 14.30 -31.57
C PHE A 451 8.90 12.82 -31.60
N TYR A 452 8.93 12.20 -30.43
CA TYR A 452 9.15 10.78 -30.31
C TYR A 452 8.10 10.16 -29.40
N ASP A 453 7.80 8.89 -29.67
CA ASP A 453 6.98 8.06 -28.81
C ASP A 453 7.61 8.02 -27.41
N TRP A 454 6.79 8.10 -26.37
CA TRP A 454 7.26 7.66 -25.06
C TRP A 454 7.68 6.19 -25.18
N TYR A 455 8.68 5.76 -24.42
CA TYR A 455 8.98 4.33 -24.39
C TYR A 455 7.71 3.59 -23.97
N GLY A 456 7.34 2.54 -24.71
CA GLY A 456 6.07 1.84 -24.45
C GLY A 456 4.84 2.46 -25.12
N SER A 457 4.93 3.53 -25.93
CA SER A 457 3.73 4.20 -26.48
C SER A 457 3.50 4.01 -27.97
N GLY A 458 4.53 3.69 -28.75
CA GLY A 458 4.44 3.59 -30.21
C GLY A 458 3.65 2.36 -30.66
N LEU A 459 2.35 2.55 -30.94
CA LEU A 459 1.44 1.49 -31.38
C LEU A 459 0.91 1.70 -32.80
N GLN A 460 1.36 2.72 -33.53
CA GLN A 460 0.88 3.12 -34.87
C GLN A 460 0.71 1.95 -35.85
N LYS A 461 1.66 1.01 -35.83
CA LYS A 461 1.66 -0.16 -36.72
C LYS A 461 0.73 -1.30 -36.28
N ALA A 462 0.15 -1.24 -35.08
CA ALA A 462 -0.77 -2.28 -34.60
C ALA A 462 -2.08 -2.32 -35.40
N ASN A 463 -2.42 -1.27 -36.16
CA ASN A 463 -3.56 -1.30 -37.09
C ASN A 463 -3.32 -2.25 -38.26
N GLU A 464 -2.11 -2.21 -38.83
CA GLU A 464 -1.73 -3.05 -39.98
C GLU A 464 -1.29 -4.45 -39.52
N TYR A 465 -0.60 -4.49 -38.38
CA TYR A 465 -0.05 -5.71 -37.80
C TYR A 465 -0.51 -5.84 -36.33
N PRO A 466 -1.78 -6.20 -36.09
CA PRO A 466 -2.29 -6.36 -34.72
C PRO A 466 -1.62 -7.53 -34.01
N VAL A 467 -1.50 -7.42 -32.69
CA VAL A 467 -1.16 -8.57 -31.83
C VAL A 467 -2.38 -9.47 -31.75
N GLU A 468 -2.18 -10.76 -32.05
CA GLU A 468 -3.23 -11.77 -31.97
C GLU A 468 -2.75 -12.94 -31.11
N PHE A 469 -3.50 -13.24 -30.04
CA PHE A 469 -3.29 -14.46 -29.27
C PHE A 469 -4.14 -15.60 -29.84
N THR A 470 -3.77 -16.82 -29.48
CA THR A 470 -4.48 -18.05 -29.86
C THR A 470 -5.83 -18.19 -29.16
N THR A 471 -6.06 -17.42 -28.10
CA THR A 471 -7.34 -17.33 -27.40
C THR A 471 -7.92 -15.94 -27.62
N ASP A 472 -9.17 -15.90 -28.07
CA ASP A 472 -9.88 -14.65 -28.37
C ASP A 472 -10.08 -13.80 -27.11
N ASN A 473 -10.24 -12.49 -27.29
CA ASN A 473 -10.53 -11.50 -26.24
C ASN A 473 -9.46 -11.43 -25.13
N LYS A 474 -8.19 -11.69 -25.45
CA LYS A 474 -7.09 -11.73 -24.45
C LYS A 474 -6.06 -10.61 -24.58
N VAL A 475 -6.14 -9.78 -25.61
CA VAL A 475 -5.20 -8.68 -25.85
C VAL A 475 -5.77 -7.40 -25.25
N VAL A 476 -4.99 -6.72 -24.41
CA VAL A 476 -5.25 -5.34 -23.98
C VAL A 476 -4.08 -4.49 -24.43
N TYR A 477 -4.32 -3.35 -25.07
CA TYR A 477 -3.23 -2.41 -25.38
C TYR A 477 -3.02 -1.46 -24.20
N ALA A 478 -1.76 -1.28 -23.79
CA ALA A 478 -1.39 -0.57 -22.57
C ALA A 478 -0.30 0.49 -22.80
N PRO A 479 -0.46 1.44 -23.73
CA PRO A 479 0.59 2.43 -24.01
C PRO A 479 0.93 3.29 -22.79
N HIS A 480 2.18 3.75 -22.73
CA HIS A 480 2.61 4.75 -21.75
C HIS A 480 2.43 6.16 -22.28
N TYR A 481 2.14 7.12 -21.41
CA TYR A 481 2.07 8.52 -21.80
C TYR A 481 2.43 9.45 -20.65
N TYR A 482 3.46 10.27 -20.84
CA TYR A 482 4.08 11.04 -19.77
C TYR A 482 3.96 12.56 -19.95
N THR A 483 4.47 13.28 -18.95
CA THR A 483 4.41 14.73 -18.80
C THR A 483 5.80 15.35 -18.99
N PRO A 484 5.90 16.70 -19.05
CA PRO A 484 7.19 17.37 -19.16
C PRO A 484 8.19 17.07 -18.04
N ALA A 485 7.72 16.62 -16.88
CA ALA A 485 8.60 16.25 -15.78
C ALA A 485 9.51 15.06 -16.13
N VAL A 486 9.02 14.15 -16.99
CA VAL A 486 9.85 13.06 -17.55
C VAL A 486 10.76 13.61 -18.63
N TYR A 487 10.18 14.30 -19.62
CA TYR A 487 10.92 15.01 -20.64
C TYR A 487 10.09 16.14 -21.26
N PRO A 488 10.63 17.36 -21.43
CA PRO A 488 9.92 18.50 -21.98
C PRO A 488 9.79 18.41 -23.51
N GLN A 489 8.93 17.50 -24.00
CA GLN A 489 8.69 17.35 -25.43
C GLN A 489 8.13 18.64 -26.04
N SER A 490 8.67 19.05 -27.19
CA SER A 490 8.44 20.36 -27.79
C SER A 490 6.97 20.66 -28.10
N TYR A 491 6.16 19.64 -28.42
CA TYR A 491 4.73 19.79 -28.69
C TYR A 491 3.90 20.20 -27.48
N LEU A 492 4.44 20.08 -26.26
CA LEU A 492 3.79 20.53 -25.02
C LEU A 492 3.95 22.04 -24.80
N TYR A 493 4.71 22.73 -25.66
CA TYR A 493 5.06 24.13 -25.53
C TYR A 493 4.80 24.92 -26.82
N GLY A 494 4.62 26.23 -26.69
CA GLY A 494 4.49 27.17 -27.81
C GLY A 494 5.82 27.62 -28.42
N GLY A 495 6.94 27.05 -27.95
CA GLY A 495 8.30 27.42 -28.33
C GLY A 495 9.27 27.11 -27.20
N GLY A 496 10.57 27.26 -27.48
CA GLY A 496 11.67 27.04 -26.56
C GLY A 496 12.94 26.64 -27.30
N THR A 497 14.07 26.60 -26.59
CA THR A 497 15.36 26.16 -27.11
C THR A 497 15.87 25.00 -26.27
N SER A 498 16.03 23.84 -26.88
CA SER A 498 16.58 22.64 -26.22
C SER A 498 18.04 22.88 -25.84
N GLY A 499 18.35 22.61 -24.58
CA GLY A 499 19.70 22.55 -24.03
C GLY A 499 20.33 21.18 -24.17
N ASP A 500 21.56 21.06 -23.71
CA ASP A 500 22.39 19.86 -23.89
C ASP A 500 21.88 18.65 -23.08
N ASN A 501 21.16 18.87 -21.97
CA ASN A 501 20.61 17.79 -21.15
C ASN A 501 19.10 17.60 -21.39
N GLY A 502 18.56 18.13 -22.49
CA GLY A 502 17.14 18.02 -22.83
C GLY A 502 16.25 19.09 -22.19
N GLU A 503 16.78 19.96 -21.33
CA GLU A 503 16.02 21.08 -20.77
C GLU A 503 15.53 22.02 -21.87
N LEU A 504 14.34 22.59 -21.72
CA LEU A 504 13.77 23.51 -22.69
C LEU A 504 13.81 24.93 -22.13
N THR A 505 14.82 25.72 -22.53
CA THR A 505 14.95 27.13 -22.11
C THR A 505 14.05 28.05 -22.93
N ASP A 506 13.70 29.22 -22.37
CA ASP A 506 12.80 30.20 -23.01
C ASP A 506 11.46 29.60 -23.48
N TYR A 507 10.98 28.58 -22.78
CA TYR A 507 9.74 27.88 -23.12
C TYR A 507 8.53 28.79 -22.99
N VAL A 508 7.50 28.53 -23.80
CA VAL A 508 6.22 29.23 -23.73
C VAL A 508 5.13 28.23 -23.35
N GLU A 509 4.54 28.40 -22.17
CA GLU A 509 3.42 27.55 -21.74
C GLU A 509 2.17 27.80 -22.60
N LEU A 510 1.48 26.71 -22.92
CA LEU A 510 0.29 26.74 -23.75
C LEU A 510 -0.97 27.08 -22.94
N SER A 511 -1.99 27.62 -23.64
CA SER A 511 -3.34 27.69 -23.11
C SER A 511 -3.92 26.29 -22.89
N ASN A 512 -4.88 26.13 -21.98
CA ASN A 512 -5.53 24.84 -21.71
C ASN A 512 -6.08 24.16 -22.98
N SER A 513 -6.76 24.92 -23.84
CA SER A 513 -7.32 24.38 -25.10
C SER A 513 -6.22 23.91 -26.03
N SER A 514 -5.14 24.69 -26.18
CA SER A 514 -4.03 24.29 -27.04
C SER A 514 -3.33 23.06 -26.47
N LEU A 515 -2.97 23.05 -25.19
CA LEU A 515 -2.29 21.93 -24.55
C LEU A 515 -3.10 20.63 -24.65
N LYS A 516 -4.41 20.67 -24.36
CA LYS A 516 -5.29 19.52 -24.50
C LYS A 516 -5.37 19.03 -25.95
N THR A 517 -5.48 19.92 -26.93
CA THR A 517 -5.44 19.56 -28.36
C THR A 517 -4.12 18.88 -28.73
N ARG A 518 -2.98 19.39 -28.24
CA ARG A 518 -1.66 18.80 -28.50
C ARG A 518 -1.56 17.39 -27.93
N ILE A 519 -1.94 17.21 -26.66
CA ILE A 519 -1.94 15.91 -26.00
C ILE A 519 -2.87 14.92 -26.72
N SER A 520 -4.09 15.35 -27.06
CA SER A 520 -5.03 14.50 -27.80
C SER A 520 -4.45 14.10 -29.17
N SER A 521 -3.89 15.06 -29.92
CA SER A 521 -3.35 14.77 -31.26
C SER A 521 -2.15 13.83 -31.22
N THR A 522 -1.27 13.95 -30.22
CA THR A 522 -0.13 13.06 -30.07
C THR A 522 -0.53 11.69 -29.53
N MET A 523 -1.49 11.60 -28.61
CA MET A 523 -2.09 10.32 -28.21
C MET A 523 -2.75 9.62 -29.41
N ASP A 524 -3.47 10.38 -30.23
CA ASP A 524 -4.13 9.86 -31.43
C ASP A 524 -3.13 9.31 -32.45
N GLU A 525 -2.05 10.06 -32.70
CA GLU A 525 -0.95 9.62 -33.55
C GLU A 525 -0.26 8.39 -32.97
N MET A 526 0.01 8.32 -31.67
CA MET A 526 0.72 7.20 -31.05
C MET A 526 -0.12 5.91 -31.00
N PHE A 527 -1.40 6.02 -30.65
CA PHE A 527 -2.25 4.85 -30.34
C PHE A 527 -3.77 5.07 -30.48
N GLY A 528 -4.28 6.26 -30.78
CA GLY A 528 -5.73 6.54 -30.72
C GLY A 528 -6.60 5.70 -31.66
N PHE A 529 -6.06 5.23 -32.80
CA PHE A 529 -6.82 4.34 -33.71
C PHE A 529 -7.26 3.02 -33.04
N ILE A 530 -6.55 2.57 -31.99
CA ILE A 530 -6.93 1.39 -31.21
C ILE A 530 -8.22 1.66 -30.44
N ALA A 531 -8.33 2.87 -29.88
CA ALA A 531 -9.55 3.34 -29.24
C ALA A 531 -10.74 3.33 -30.21
N ASP A 532 -10.51 3.80 -31.44
CA ASP A 532 -11.57 3.97 -32.44
C ASP A 532 -12.12 2.63 -32.96
N ASN A 533 -11.26 1.62 -33.10
CA ASN A 533 -11.66 0.31 -33.62
C ASN A 533 -12.39 -0.55 -32.56
N GLN A 534 -12.19 -0.26 -31.27
CA GLN A 534 -12.80 -0.96 -30.11
C GLN A 534 -12.66 -2.49 -30.14
N SER A 535 -11.73 -3.04 -30.91
CA SER A 535 -11.53 -4.50 -31.06
C SER A 535 -10.87 -5.14 -29.84
N ALA A 536 -10.14 -4.33 -29.06
CA ALA A 536 -9.53 -4.68 -27.80
C ALA A 536 -9.69 -3.50 -26.83
N ALA A 537 -9.72 -3.79 -25.53
CA ALA A 537 -9.60 -2.76 -24.51
C ALA A 537 -8.25 -2.05 -24.61
N MET A 538 -8.28 -0.76 -24.29
CA MET A 538 -7.09 0.07 -24.19
C MET A 538 -7.13 0.85 -22.89
N LEU A 539 -5.98 0.94 -22.22
CA LEU A 539 -5.77 1.77 -21.04
C LEU A 539 -4.35 2.34 -21.04
N LEU A 540 -4.07 3.36 -20.23
CA LEU A 540 -2.69 3.84 -20.07
C LEU A 540 -1.92 2.94 -19.09
N GLY A 541 -0.86 2.26 -19.56
CA GLY A 541 -0.04 1.35 -18.75
C GLY A 541 0.77 2.07 -17.66
N GLU A 542 1.25 3.27 -18.00
CA GLU A 542 1.82 4.26 -17.09
C GLU A 542 1.46 5.65 -17.59
N PHE A 543 1.06 6.53 -16.67
CA PHE A 543 0.91 7.95 -16.93
C PHE A 543 1.08 8.78 -15.67
N GLY A 544 1.34 10.07 -15.83
CA GLY A 544 1.50 11.02 -14.71
C GLY A 544 2.88 11.67 -14.68
N GLY A 545 3.21 12.26 -13.53
CA GLY A 545 4.37 13.12 -13.39
C GLY A 545 4.42 13.76 -12.01
N LEU A 546 5.13 14.89 -11.94
CA LEU A 546 4.94 15.82 -10.84
C LEU A 546 3.54 16.44 -10.93
N TYR A 547 2.88 16.62 -9.79
CA TYR A 547 1.53 17.16 -9.70
C TYR A 547 1.47 18.35 -8.76
N SER A 548 1.57 18.12 -7.44
CA SER A 548 1.55 19.18 -6.43
C SER A 548 2.86 19.96 -6.38
N SER A 549 3.96 19.36 -6.85
CA SER A 549 5.28 19.99 -6.86
C SER A 549 5.63 20.68 -8.18
N ASP A 550 4.69 20.79 -9.12
CA ASP A 550 4.92 21.45 -10.41
C ASP A 550 5.28 22.94 -10.22
N LEU A 551 6.47 23.33 -10.72
CA LEU A 551 6.99 24.69 -10.64
C LEU A 551 6.77 25.50 -11.91
N HIS A 552 6.10 24.95 -12.93
CA HIS A 552 5.70 25.73 -14.09
C HIS A 552 4.73 26.85 -13.66
N PRO A 553 4.91 28.11 -14.12
CA PRO A 553 4.02 29.22 -13.78
C PRO A 553 2.52 28.95 -14.04
N GLU A 554 2.19 28.27 -15.15
CA GLU A 554 0.82 27.87 -15.48
C GLU A 554 0.54 26.39 -15.14
N LEU A 555 1.42 25.72 -14.38
CA LEU A 555 1.27 24.32 -13.96
C LEU A 555 1.12 23.35 -15.14
N THR A 556 1.97 23.50 -16.17
CA THR A 556 1.91 22.67 -17.39
C THR A 556 2.05 21.17 -17.11
N THR A 557 2.91 20.74 -16.19
CA THR A 557 3.06 19.30 -15.86
C THR A 557 1.78 18.76 -15.22
N GLN A 558 1.22 19.49 -14.25
CA GLN A 558 -0.04 19.13 -13.60
C GLN A 558 -1.17 19.03 -14.64
N ARG A 559 -1.32 20.07 -15.47
CA ARG A 559 -2.35 20.13 -16.52
C ARG A 559 -2.22 19.02 -17.55
N CYS A 560 -1.00 18.58 -17.88
CA CYS A 560 -0.82 17.42 -18.75
C CYS A 560 -1.45 16.15 -18.16
N THR A 561 -1.27 15.92 -16.86
CA THR A 561 -1.92 14.79 -16.15
C THR A 561 -3.44 14.93 -16.18
N ASP A 562 -3.96 16.12 -15.88
CA ASP A 562 -5.41 16.39 -15.89
C ASP A 562 -6.01 16.14 -17.29
N PHE A 563 -5.35 16.62 -18.35
CA PHE A 563 -5.84 16.42 -19.72
C PHE A 563 -5.70 14.98 -20.21
N SER A 564 -4.68 14.23 -19.78
CA SER A 564 -4.62 12.79 -20.06
C SER A 564 -5.81 12.04 -19.44
N ILE A 565 -6.24 12.42 -18.23
CA ILE A 565 -7.43 11.85 -17.59
C ILE A 565 -8.70 12.26 -18.34
N ASP A 566 -8.84 13.55 -18.67
CA ASP A 566 -9.99 14.03 -19.45
C ASP A 566 -10.14 13.28 -20.78
N ILE A 567 -9.05 13.14 -21.54
CA ILE A 567 -9.05 12.47 -22.86
C ILE A 567 -9.41 11.00 -22.71
N MET A 568 -8.88 10.33 -21.68
CA MET A 568 -9.22 8.94 -21.35
C MET A 568 -10.73 8.78 -21.09
N LEU A 569 -11.33 9.69 -20.32
CA LEU A 569 -12.77 9.68 -20.01
C LEU A 569 -13.62 10.03 -21.24
N GLU A 570 -13.23 11.04 -22.01
CA GLU A 570 -13.95 11.50 -23.22
C GLU A 570 -14.02 10.40 -24.29
N ASN A 571 -12.98 9.58 -24.40
CA ASN A 571 -12.91 8.48 -25.37
C ASN A 571 -13.41 7.13 -24.81
N GLY A 572 -13.82 7.06 -23.55
CA GLY A 572 -14.35 5.83 -22.94
C GLY A 572 -13.32 4.69 -22.85
N TRP A 573 -12.05 5.02 -22.61
CA TRP A 573 -10.99 4.01 -22.44
C TRP A 573 -11.19 3.22 -21.14
N ALA A 574 -10.59 2.03 -21.07
CA ALA A 574 -10.71 1.12 -19.92
C ALA A 574 -9.93 1.59 -18.67
N GLY A 575 -9.48 2.86 -18.62
CA GLY A 575 -8.79 3.47 -17.49
C GLY A 575 -7.28 3.62 -17.69
N GLY A 576 -6.51 3.48 -16.61
CA GLY A 576 -5.05 3.53 -16.62
C GLY A 576 -4.41 3.36 -15.26
N PHE A 577 -3.09 3.21 -15.22
CA PHE A 577 -2.29 3.11 -14.01
C PHE A 577 -1.39 4.34 -13.83
N VAL A 578 -1.68 5.15 -12.81
CA VAL A 578 -0.84 6.32 -12.54
C VAL A 578 0.51 5.89 -11.97
N TRP A 579 1.58 6.51 -12.47
CA TRP A 579 2.94 6.37 -11.95
C TRP A 579 3.24 7.57 -11.03
N SER A 580 3.30 7.38 -9.70
CA SER A 580 3.14 6.11 -8.95
C SER A 580 2.64 6.31 -7.50
N LEU A 581 2.38 5.19 -6.79
CA LEU A 581 2.10 5.21 -5.35
C LEU A 581 3.27 5.80 -4.56
N ASN A 582 4.48 5.46 -5.00
CA ASN A 582 5.71 5.66 -4.28
C ASN A 582 6.17 7.13 -4.37
N PRO A 583 6.50 7.79 -3.25
CA PRO A 583 7.12 9.12 -3.26
C PRO A 583 8.49 9.13 -3.92
N GLU A 584 9.20 8.00 -3.97
CA GLU A 584 10.54 7.88 -4.55
C GLU A 584 10.56 7.92 -6.09
N SER A 585 9.41 8.02 -6.74
CA SER A 585 9.34 8.17 -8.20
C SER A 585 10.10 9.42 -8.64
N ALA A 586 11.02 9.25 -9.59
CA ALA A 586 11.96 10.28 -9.97
C ALA A 586 11.66 10.88 -11.35
N TYR A 587 11.81 12.19 -11.45
CA TYR A 587 11.57 12.99 -12.65
C TYR A 587 12.75 13.93 -12.89
N GLN A 588 13.01 14.26 -14.15
CA GLN A 588 14.24 14.92 -14.57
C GLN A 588 14.09 16.43 -14.77
N TYR A 589 12.86 16.95 -14.84
CA TYR A 589 12.62 18.36 -15.17
C TYR A 589 11.58 18.99 -14.25
N ASN A 590 11.91 20.14 -13.65
CA ASN A 590 10.94 20.95 -12.92
C ASN A 590 11.44 22.39 -12.69
N PRO A 591 10.93 23.40 -13.43
CA PRO A 591 10.11 23.26 -14.63
C PRO A 591 10.96 22.83 -15.84
N ALA A 592 10.44 22.94 -17.07
CA ALA A 592 11.08 22.43 -18.29
C ALA A 592 12.52 22.89 -18.52
N ASP A 593 12.90 24.09 -18.05
CA ASP A 593 14.23 24.68 -18.20
C ASP A 593 15.25 24.22 -17.15
N THR A 594 14.82 23.43 -16.18
CA THR A 594 15.62 23.03 -15.03
C THR A 594 15.75 21.52 -14.99
N TYR A 595 16.86 21.02 -15.54
CA TYR A 595 17.25 19.62 -15.43
C TYR A 595 17.77 19.31 -14.01
N GLY A 596 17.31 18.21 -13.42
CA GLY A 596 17.63 17.80 -12.06
C GLY A 596 17.04 16.44 -11.70
N THR A 597 16.82 16.22 -10.40
CA THR A 597 16.10 15.04 -9.90
C THR A 597 15.08 15.51 -8.89
N PHE A 598 13.81 15.31 -9.24
CA PHE A 598 12.64 15.70 -8.47
C PHE A 598 11.84 14.44 -8.17
N THR A 599 11.28 14.34 -6.97
CA THR A 599 10.54 13.15 -6.57
C THR A 599 9.15 13.50 -6.10
N GLU A 600 8.16 12.75 -6.56
CA GLU A 600 6.76 12.89 -6.12
C GLU A 600 5.99 11.61 -6.39
N GLY A 601 5.07 11.27 -5.50
CA GLY A 601 4.10 10.19 -5.68
C GLY A 601 2.76 10.54 -5.06
N VAL A 602 1.83 9.58 -5.12
CA VAL A 602 0.52 9.71 -4.46
C VAL A 602 0.65 9.69 -2.93
N LEU A 603 1.70 9.07 -2.40
CA LEU A 603 2.11 9.20 -1.00
C LEU A 603 3.26 10.21 -0.87
N GLU A 604 3.36 10.80 0.31
CA GLU A 604 4.50 11.62 0.74
C GLU A 604 5.66 10.71 1.23
N ASP A 605 6.86 11.26 1.36
CA ASP A 605 8.10 10.56 1.77
C ASP A 605 7.97 9.72 3.06
N ASP A 606 7.03 10.06 3.93
CA ASP A 606 6.79 9.33 5.19
C ASP A 606 6.03 8.01 5.00
N TRP A 607 5.44 7.76 3.82
CA TRP A 607 4.54 6.62 3.52
C TRP A 607 3.28 6.54 4.43
N LEU A 608 3.01 7.57 5.21
CA LEU A 608 1.91 7.69 6.18
C LEU A 608 0.95 8.83 5.84
N THR A 609 1.34 9.70 4.93
CA THR A 609 0.56 10.84 4.46
C THR A 609 0.36 10.71 2.96
N ALA A 610 -0.87 10.91 2.50
CA ALA A 610 -1.17 11.03 1.08
C ALA A 610 -0.89 12.47 0.61
N ASN A 611 -0.34 12.59 -0.59
CA ASN A 611 -0.24 13.86 -1.29
C ASN A 611 -1.64 14.30 -1.72
N SER A 612 -2.27 15.15 -0.90
CA SER A 612 -3.67 15.55 -1.07
C SER A 612 -3.95 16.28 -2.37
N GLY A 613 -2.99 17.06 -2.90
CA GLY A 613 -3.15 17.75 -4.18
C GLY A 613 -3.15 16.78 -5.35
N PHE A 614 -2.20 15.83 -5.38
CA PHE A 614 -2.15 14.78 -6.38
C PHE A 614 -3.41 13.91 -6.32
N LEU A 615 -3.80 13.51 -5.12
CA LEU A 615 -4.99 12.67 -4.94
C LEU A 615 -6.29 13.36 -5.39
N GLU A 616 -6.42 14.68 -5.18
CA GLU A 616 -7.55 15.47 -5.69
C GLU A 616 -7.58 15.47 -7.23
N GLY A 617 -6.43 15.61 -7.89
CA GLY A 617 -6.32 15.49 -9.36
C GLY A 617 -6.82 14.15 -9.90
N LEU A 618 -6.60 13.08 -9.14
CA LEU A 618 -7.04 11.72 -9.49
C LEU A 618 -8.52 11.46 -9.15
N VAL A 619 -9.26 12.43 -8.60
CA VAL A 619 -10.71 12.28 -8.35
C VAL A 619 -11.49 12.18 -9.65
N ALA A 620 -11.05 12.84 -10.73
CA ALA A 620 -11.72 12.79 -12.03
C ALA A 620 -11.82 11.35 -12.59
N MET A 621 -10.84 10.49 -12.33
CA MET A 621 -10.92 9.06 -12.71
C MET A 621 -12.05 8.31 -12.03
N ASN A 622 -12.70 8.87 -11.00
CA ASN A 622 -13.89 8.26 -10.40
C ASN A 622 -15.11 8.26 -11.32
N ASP A 623 -15.06 9.02 -12.42
CA ASP A 623 -16.13 9.14 -13.41
C ASP A 623 -15.98 8.12 -14.57
N LEU A 624 -14.97 7.25 -14.52
CA LEU A 624 -14.86 6.07 -15.41
C LEU A 624 -16.16 5.25 -15.35
N GLU A 625 -16.73 4.96 -16.53
CA GLU A 625 -18.10 4.42 -16.68
C GLU A 625 -18.33 3.14 -15.87
N ASN A 626 -17.35 2.22 -15.90
CA ASN A 626 -17.43 0.92 -15.26
C ASN A 626 -16.56 0.80 -14.01
N LEU A 627 -16.13 1.92 -13.41
CA LEU A 627 -15.29 1.88 -12.20
C LEU A 627 -16.00 1.16 -11.04
N ARG A 628 -15.38 0.07 -10.59
CA ARG A 628 -15.81 -0.73 -9.46
C ARG A 628 -14.65 -1.56 -8.92
N MET A 629 -14.73 -1.99 -7.66
CA MET A 629 -13.79 -2.97 -7.14
C MET A 629 -13.89 -4.29 -7.92
N MET A 630 -12.81 -5.05 -7.97
CA MET A 630 -12.72 -6.24 -8.80
C MET A 630 -13.79 -7.28 -8.39
N PRO A 631 -14.60 -7.81 -9.32
CA PRO A 631 -15.67 -8.75 -9.01
C PRO A 631 -15.14 -10.03 -8.36
N CYS A 632 -15.63 -10.33 -7.15
CA CYS A 632 -15.46 -11.62 -6.49
C CYS A 632 -16.73 -12.44 -6.74
N PHE A 633 -16.64 -13.46 -7.60
CA PHE A 633 -17.72 -14.40 -7.83
C PHE A 633 -17.59 -15.57 -6.87
N GLU A 634 -18.65 -15.89 -6.10
CA GLU A 634 -18.62 -17.01 -5.17
C GLU A 634 -18.39 -18.33 -5.91
N THR A 635 -17.47 -19.17 -5.43
CA THR A 635 -17.31 -20.53 -5.95
C THR A 635 -18.58 -21.33 -5.68
N GLU A 636 -19.18 -21.96 -6.70
CA GLU A 636 -20.26 -22.91 -6.46
C GLU A 636 -19.76 -24.02 -5.54
N GLU A 637 -20.31 -24.14 -4.32
CA GLU A 637 -20.11 -25.33 -3.52
C GLU A 637 -20.66 -26.51 -4.33
N SER A 638 -19.77 -27.40 -4.80
CA SER A 638 -20.22 -28.66 -5.34
C SER A 638 -21.11 -29.32 -4.28
N ASP A 639 -22.39 -29.50 -4.59
CA ASP A 639 -23.36 -30.26 -3.81
C ASP A 639 -22.80 -31.67 -3.56
N SER A 640 -21.98 -31.79 -2.52
CA SER A 640 -21.46 -33.07 -2.05
C SER A 640 -22.58 -33.68 -1.22
N GLY A 641 -23.42 -34.42 -1.96
CA GLY A 641 -24.63 -35.12 -1.52
C GLY A 641 -24.77 -35.37 -0.02
N SER A 642 -25.70 -34.64 0.58
CA SER A 642 -26.50 -35.19 1.67
C SER A 642 -27.36 -36.30 1.09
N SER A 643 -26.82 -37.52 1.06
CA SER A 643 -27.62 -38.73 1.16
C SER A 643 -28.10 -38.85 2.61
N GLY A 644 -29.02 -37.95 2.97
CA GLY A 644 -29.79 -38.02 4.19
C GLY A 644 -30.96 -38.96 3.98
N SER A 645 -30.83 -40.15 4.54
CA SER A 645 -31.89 -41.12 4.77
C SER A 645 -33.15 -40.48 5.36
N ASP A 646 -34.28 -40.66 4.69
CA ASP A 646 -35.55 -41.16 5.26
C ASP A 646 -36.46 -41.71 4.16
#